data_AF-A0A0S2KEG2-F1
#
_entry.id   AF-A0A0S2KEG2-F1
#
_cell.length_a   1.000
_cell.length_b   1.000
_cell.length_c   1.000
_cell.angle_alpha   90.00
_cell.angle_beta   90.00
_cell.angle_gamma   90.00
#
_symmetry.space_group_name_H-M   'P 1'
#
loop_
_entity.id
_entity.type
_entity.pdbx_description
1 polymer ?
#
loop_
_entity_poly.entity_id
_entity_poly.type
_entity_poly.pdbx_seq_one_letter_code
_entity_poly.pdbx_strand_id
1 'polypeptide(L)'
;MNNKTRFKKKLLSQVVAASLLAGAGTASQAGDFALANNSVAWLDTNGNTLQTVTVGANGVASSATLATNPGFVVPDIGFQLNVVDAAPGDYFVRIGLHVESQTNENHVLNMTMGVARVIVADVGGTNVIQSVNMVTSGQANYDNIEIRARRGNLSLATEDFEAKANMLSFDGATKNIRLNVGTIFNALSNNNALFDEIMNGAFGSGAHYDYGVLIQPVAGPTTVRVGHENGGTFSLFPRVMASCPQISDLQSANVFNLSSSALANKIPSAHAAIGTLTVGSPGTAATAQTAIVENCHLPAVSITSATSFTNDTGTEPYTVAVTATATDADDYHGIASTEWLVGGNVVATGTSANLSLNNGDTTVTFRATDEKGGVSTTSATITVSEPAPAPNQAPEGLAIGAPSSPILDTDGKAGETLGGFSATATDPDGDDLTYEWFVNGNSAGSGASPSLTLPVDGANTVFFIASDGKGGEATSDAVTVEVRENQAPVVTLTVNGGSSTTVDYDQDVTFTWNAVDPEGRMSGPGTFLTFATDGDFGIGPGPIVVDSTSGSSTVSFSPVTVSESGGTVTANIQFTDDFNKAGTATAVVIVRARDSSGEEPPANNNPTIEIVGPTSYEDTDALAGEAVTLTANVTDADGDDIVLRQWTALGETSSGAVLSRRFPDGDTPVTFRAVDSRGGESETVVTVNVATFVPAPSNTEVLDTITQQNNDNENLQQQTGNLDELIQTGGTVSQEVATTTTTAATKAEETTRDLQKAVTSGTVTTSTALKAIQSTSTTTTLASNVSKASTEENKATITTTVSNTVKNAASTFTALATRTTQGGTKLSDEDSNTVKTASTNLLKSAGDVSQNTTSKAQIAELARSANEIIQATKNLGVGADETVVNAVRDASASIATAAAREAIRETLSEGEELPSDEEIRQVLEQNEDLLEDVFNQTLEIPPTVVDDRPAVDPNNVQVGGTSVLDRLRALFRGTGGQSTLMVSDGRTGTVTAVTAEESEIVVDAETGAVTIILPGETYAGAIVAVRSVPAVVPNGIRIRRDGRGIIVTDGIAVELAPVALNLGGFTTAVEDAGFGFTLRNNATISLDLGGGERFSGAFAYDNLTDQDVSNCGAISFTDPTGPANSAGYAYGVNCANGVTQKVQPFVDNADFFQSMEALGIAARANRDNGFITLPGIGRFKASFFVTPLSEAEQVFHAINKDEFGIAYQTMDLNGDGIVDYKVISANGAQILYGAAD
;
A
#
# COMPACT_ATOMS: atom_id res chain seq x y z
N MET A 1 39.61 -1.33 -12.32
CA MET A 1 38.76 -0.64 -11.32
C MET A 1 38.75 -1.50 -10.06
N ASN A 2 39.55 -1.19 -9.04
CA ASN A 2 39.85 -2.14 -7.96
C ASN A 2 40.14 -1.43 -6.62
N ASN A 3 39.19 -0.68 -6.04
CA ASN A 3 39.44 -0.03 -4.74
C ASN A 3 38.22 0.29 -3.85
N LYS A 4 36.98 -0.07 -4.22
CA LYS A 4 35.80 0.28 -3.39
C LYS A 4 35.31 -0.82 -2.43
N THR A 5 35.67 -2.09 -2.63
CA THR A 5 35.19 -3.21 -1.78
C THR A 5 36.01 -3.46 -0.51
N ARG A 6 37.22 -2.89 -0.38
CA ARG A 6 38.07 -3.04 0.82
C ARG A 6 37.75 -2.07 1.96
N PHE A 7 36.88 -1.08 1.75
CA PHE A 7 36.58 -0.06 2.76
C PHE A 7 35.50 -0.49 3.77
N LYS A 8 34.62 -1.43 3.40
CA LYS A 8 33.57 -1.96 4.30
C LYS A 8 34.06 -3.01 5.30
N LYS A 9 35.22 -3.64 5.09
CA LYS A 9 35.80 -4.65 6.00
C LYS A 9 36.58 -4.09 7.21
N LYS A 10 36.68 -2.76 7.37
CA LYS A 10 37.55 -2.12 8.39
C LYS A 10 36.82 -1.25 9.42
N LEU A 11 35.49 -1.29 9.45
CA LEU A 11 34.68 -0.51 10.40
C LEU A 11 34.20 -1.33 11.62
N LEU A 12 34.81 -2.48 11.89
CA LEU A 12 34.49 -3.35 13.04
C LEU A 12 35.13 -2.86 14.36
N SER A 13 35.44 -1.57 14.50
CA SER A 13 35.95 -1.01 15.76
C SER A 13 35.60 0.47 15.85
N GLN A 14 34.90 0.85 16.93
CA GLN A 14 34.31 2.18 17.20
C GLN A 14 32.91 2.29 16.58
N VAL A 15 31.80 2.23 17.31
CA VAL A 15 31.47 3.05 18.49
C VAL A 15 30.39 2.33 19.31
N VAL A 16 30.70 2.07 20.58
CA VAL A 16 29.72 1.82 21.66
C VAL A 16 29.41 3.16 22.32
N ALA A 17 28.15 3.32 22.75
CA ALA A 17 27.56 4.38 23.58
C ALA A 17 27.16 5.67 22.82
N ALA A 18 25.96 6.23 22.99
CA ALA A 18 25.18 6.30 24.23
C ALA A 18 23.66 6.38 24.01
N SER A 19 22.99 5.70 24.91
CA SER A 19 21.57 5.66 25.28
C SER A 19 20.99 7.01 25.74
N LEU A 20 19.65 7.14 25.66
CA LEU A 20 18.68 7.63 26.67
C LEU A 20 17.65 8.67 26.17
N LEU A 21 16.38 8.26 26.17
CA LEU A 21 15.18 9.10 26.21
C LEU A 21 14.97 9.68 27.63
N ALA A 22 14.82 11.01 27.76
CA ALA A 22 13.84 11.71 28.62
C ALA A 22 14.08 13.24 28.65
N GLY A 23 13.04 14.02 28.35
CA GLY A 23 12.92 15.46 28.69
C GLY A 23 13.15 16.44 27.55
N ALA A 24 12.11 16.74 26.75
CA ALA A 24 12.19 17.72 25.66
C ALA A 24 12.18 19.17 26.19
N GLY A 25 13.35 19.67 26.57
CA GLY A 25 13.72 21.07 26.39
C GLY A 25 14.59 21.15 25.13
N THR A 26 14.24 22.00 24.17
CA THR A 26 15.05 22.16 22.95
C THR A 26 16.36 22.86 23.26
N ALA A 27 17.47 22.39 22.70
CA ALA A 27 18.73 23.14 22.72
C ALA A 27 18.53 24.52 22.07
N SER A 28 19.21 25.54 22.58
CA SER A 28 19.23 26.89 22.00
C SER A 28 19.64 26.83 20.52
N GLN A 29 19.06 27.70 19.69
CA GLN A 29 19.38 27.83 18.26
C GLN A 29 19.97 29.21 17.97
N ALA A 30 20.63 29.31 16.81
CA ALA A 30 21.24 30.56 16.35
C ALA A 30 20.17 31.66 16.17
N GLY A 31 20.14 32.65 17.07
CA GLY A 31 19.16 33.75 17.05
C GLY A 31 18.28 33.89 18.30
N ASP A 32 18.54 33.11 19.34
CA ASP A 32 17.77 33.15 20.59
C ASP A 32 18.17 34.32 21.50
N PHE A 33 17.17 35.10 21.92
CA PHE A 33 17.27 36.12 22.96
C PHE A 33 16.41 35.73 24.16
N ALA A 34 16.96 35.88 25.36
CA ALA A 34 16.21 35.65 26.59
C ALA A 34 16.07 36.93 27.41
N LEU A 35 14.96 37.06 28.15
CA LEU A 35 14.85 38.14 29.14
C LEU A 35 15.89 37.91 30.24
N ALA A 36 16.75 38.90 30.50
CA ALA A 36 17.75 38.75 31.56
C ALA A 36 17.08 38.65 32.93
N ASN A 37 17.50 37.66 33.71
CA ASN A 37 16.86 37.26 34.97
C ASN A 37 15.36 36.95 34.84
N ASN A 38 14.89 36.70 33.60
CA ASN A 38 13.49 36.51 33.24
C ASN A 38 12.57 37.56 33.86
N SER A 39 12.91 38.84 33.75
CA SER A 39 12.22 39.89 34.49
C SER A 39 11.83 41.11 33.65
N VAL A 40 10.72 41.74 34.03
CA VAL A 40 10.22 43.00 33.47
C VAL A 40 10.03 43.98 34.62
N ALA A 41 10.44 45.24 34.43
CA ALA A 41 10.38 46.28 35.44
C ALA A 41 9.46 47.43 35.00
N TRP A 42 8.63 47.87 35.92
CA TRP A 42 7.89 49.12 35.86
C TRP A 42 8.74 50.24 36.45
N LEU A 43 8.88 51.34 35.72
CA LEU A 43 9.79 52.44 36.04
C LEU A 43 9.03 53.77 36.13
N ASP A 44 9.51 54.68 36.96
CA ASP A 44 9.05 56.07 36.92
C ASP A 44 9.60 56.81 35.68
N THR A 45 9.11 58.02 35.42
CA THR A 45 9.53 58.82 34.25
C THR A 45 11.01 59.24 34.28
N ASN A 46 11.67 59.16 35.44
CA ASN A 46 13.10 59.40 35.56
C ASN A 46 13.94 58.12 35.37
N GLY A 47 13.30 56.95 35.33
CA GLY A 47 13.93 55.64 35.14
C GLY A 47 14.23 54.87 36.41
N ASN A 48 13.74 55.33 37.56
CA ASN A 48 13.87 54.58 38.80
C ASN A 48 12.85 53.44 38.82
N THR A 49 13.28 52.25 39.23
CA THR A 49 12.39 51.09 39.33
C THR A 49 11.33 51.30 40.40
N LEU A 50 10.07 51.24 39.97
CA LEU A 50 8.91 51.20 40.86
C LEU A 50 8.65 49.77 41.33
N GLN A 51 8.72 48.80 40.41
CA GLN A 51 8.59 47.39 40.72
C GLN A 51 9.17 46.50 39.61
N THR A 52 9.69 45.34 39.97
CA THR A 52 10.11 44.30 39.03
C THR A 52 9.28 43.04 39.23
N VAL A 53 8.87 42.43 38.12
CA VAL A 53 8.17 41.14 38.07
C VAL A 53 9.03 40.08 37.42
N THR A 54 8.82 38.83 37.78
CA THR A 54 9.48 37.68 37.15
C THR A 54 8.50 37.01 36.18
N VAL A 55 8.98 36.68 34.98
CA VAL A 55 8.28 35.99 33.88
C VAL A 55 8.63 34.51 33.94
N GLY A 56 7.63 33.65 33.99
CA GLY A 56 7.81 32.19 33.94
C GLY A 56 8.11 31.68 32.53
N ALA A 57 8.53 30.42 32.42
CA ALA A 57 8.86 29.77 31.15
C ALA A 57 7.68 29.69 30.15
N ASN A 58 6.45 29.83 30.65
CA ASN A 58 5.21 29.87 29.86
C ASN A 58 4.83 31.29 29.40
N GLY A 59 5.70 32.28 29.58
CA GLY A 59 5.43 33.67 29.23
C GLY A 59 4.55 34.42 30.23
N VAL A 60 4.15 33.81 31.36
CA VAL A 60 3.30 34.47 32.37
C VAL A 60 4.14 35.08 33.48
N ALA A 61 3.95 36.37 33.73
CA ALA A 61 4.62 37.17 34.74
C ALA A 61 3.84 37.21 36.05
N SER A 62 4.58 37.21 37.16
CA SER A 62 4.04 37.43 38.50
C SER A 62 3.29 38.77 38.59
N SER A 63 2.27 38.84 39.42
CA SER A 63 1.49 40.07 39.60
C SER A 63 2.34 41.24 40.14
N ALA A 64 2.19 42.42 39.54
CA ALA A 64 2.74 43.69 40.01
C ALA A 64 1.70 44.48 40.82
N THR A 65 2.14 45.27 41.80
CA THR A 65 1.36 46.26 42.57
C THR A 65 2.11 47.58 42.68
N LEU A 66 1.55 48.66 42.11
CA LEU A 66 2.10 50.00 42.17
C LEU A 66 1.34 50.89 43.18
N ALA A 67 2.06 51.76 43.90
CA ALA A 67 1.48 52.60 44.95
C ALA A 67 0.50 53.68 44.38
N THR A 68 -0.55 54.01 45.15
CA THR A 68 -1.63 54.94 44.74
C THR A 68 -1.13 56.34 44.39
N ASN A 69 -1.48 56.85 43.20
CA ASN A 69 -1.49 58.29 42.91
C ASN A 69 -2.82 58.63 42.20
N PRO A 70 -3.52 59.75 42.51
CA PRO A 70 -4.74 60.13 41.81
C PRO A 70 -4.36 60.63 40.41
N GLY A 71 -4.62 59.83 39.38
CA GLY A 71 -4.26 60.13 37.98
C GLY A 71 -3.11 59.27 37.46
N PHE A 72 -3.17 57.96 37.70
CA PHE A 72 -2.17 57.00 37.20
C PHE A 72 -1.98 57.13 35.69
N VAL A 73 -0.76 57.43 35.29
CA VAL A 73 -0.29 57.35 33.90
C VAL A 73 0.51 56.06 33.77
N VAL A 74 0.29 55.29 32.71
CA VAL A 74 1.01 54.02 32.46
C VAL A 74 2.53 54.29 32.58
N PRO A 75 3.23 53.66 33.54
CA PRO A 75 4.64 53.91 33.77
C PRO A 75 5.49 53.40 32.60
N ASP A 76 6.75 53.84 32.59
CA ASP A 76 7.72 53.31 31.64
C ASP A 76 8.01 51.84 31.94
N ILE A 77 8.36 51.07 30.91
CA ILE A 77 8.67 49.65 31.05
C ILE A 77 10.13 49.43 30.69
N GLY A 78 10.85 48.77 31.57
CA GLY A 78 12.24 48.36 31.38
C GLY A 78 12.39 46.86 31.37
N PHE A 79 13.22 46.34 30.48
CA PHE A 79 13.64 44.94 30.48
C PHE A 79 15.04 44.82 29.88
N GLN A 80 15.68 43.67 30.09
CA GLN A 80 17.00 43.37 29.53
C GLN A 80 16.86 42.17 28.59
N LEU A 81 17.61 42.20 27.49
CA LEU A 81 17.77 41.06 26.62
C LEU A 81 19.19 40.53 26.73
N ASN A 82 19.31 39.23 26.96
CA ASN A 82 20.55 38.48 26.88
C ASN A 82 20.63 37.78 25.53
N VAL A 83 21.84 37.73 24.96
CA VAL A 83 22.14 36.91 23.79
C VAL A 83 22.42 35.50 24.29
N VAL A 84 21.57 34.54 23.90
CA VAL A 84 21.77 33.12 24.25
C VAL A 84 22.64 32.46 23.17
N ASP A 85 22.26 32.61 21.90
CA ASP A 85 23.00 32.07 20.74
C ASP A 85 22.88 32.94 19.47
N ALA A 86 22.58 34.24 19.60
CA ALA A 86 22.47 35.12 18.44
C ALA A 86 23.84 35.45 17.82
N ALA A 87 23.96 35.31 16.49
CA ALA A 87 25.17 35.67 15.74
C ALA A 87 25.39 37.20 15.73
N PRO A 88 26.64 37.69 15.61
CA PRO A 88 26.90 39.13 15.47
C PRO A 88 26.20 39.72 14.25
N GLY A 89 25.54 40.87 14.41
CA GLY A 89 24.81 41.54 13.33
C GLY A 89 23.67 42.43 13.82
N ASP A 90 22.94 43.00 12.85
CA ASP A 90 21.82 43.89 13.09
C ASP A 90 20.50 43.12 13.09
N TYR A 91 19.87 43.03 14.25
CA TYR A 91 18.51 42.49 14.39
C TYR A 91 17.53 43.65 14.50
N PHE A 92 16.38 43.49 13.87
CA PHE A 92 15.28 44.44 13.84
C PHE A 92 14.09 43.76 14.50
N VAL A 93 13.62 44.35 15.59
CA VAL A 93 12.48 43.84 16.36
C VAL A 93 11.46 44.93 16.58
N ARG A 94 10.19 44.60 16.48
CA ARG A 94 9.10 45.49 16.84
C ARG A 94 8.67 45.20 18.26
N ILE A 95 8.50 46.24 19.07
CA ILE A 95 8.09 46.09 20.46
C ILE A 95 6.64 46.57 20.60
N GLY A 96 5.80 45.85 21.32
CA GLY A 96 4.44 46.25 21.61
C GLY A 96 4.14 46.25 23.11
N LEU A 97 3.16 47.05 23.51
CA LEU A 97 2.59 47.04 24.84
C LEU A 97 1.07 46.93 24.75
N HIS A 98 0.52 45.98 25.49
CA HIS A 98 -0.91 45.82 25.73
C HIS A 98 -1.19 46.06 27.22
N VAL A 99 -2.26 46.79 27.55
CA VAL A 99 -2.78 46.95 28.91
C VAL A 99 -4.31 46.99 28.87
N GLU A 100 -4.99 46.14 29.64
CA GLU A 100 -6.45 46.01 29.65
C GLU A 100 -6.99 45.89 31.07
N SER A 101 -8.15 46.47 31.37
CA SER A 101 -8.76 46.33 32.70
C SER A 101 -9.48 44.99 32.88
N GLN A 102 -9.16 44.26 33.95
CA GLN A 102 -9.81 42.98 34.30
C GLN A 102 -11.28 43.12 34.68
N THR A 103 -11.74 44.33 35.04
CA THR A 103 -13.12 44.57 35.48
C THR A 103 -13.94 45.31 34.43
N ASN A 104 -13.31 45.83 33.38
CA ASN A 104 -13.99 46.49 32.28
C ASN A 104 -13.20 46.29 30.98
N GLU A 105 -13.61 45.29 30.20
CA GLU A 105 -13.11 44.94 28.86
C GLU A 105 -13.12 46.10 27.84
N ASN A 106 -13.81 47.20 28.16
CA ASN A 106 -13.82 48.40 27.33
C ASN A 106 -12.76 49.44 27.73
N HIS A 107 -11.88 49.14 28.68
CA HIS A 107 -10.74 49.96 29.08
C HIS A 107 -9.44 49.28 28.65
N VAL A 108 -8.94 49.63 27.46
CA VAL A 108 -7.81 48.96 26.80
C VAL A 108 -6.84 49.98 26.21
N LEU A 109 -5.56 49.70 26.29
CA LEU A 109 -4.47 50.39 25.62
C LEU A 109 -3.63 49.38 24.86
N ASN A 110 -3.50 49.60 23.56
CA ASN A 110 -2.68 48.82 22.64
C ASN A 110 -1.69 49.76 21.96
N MET A 111 -0.40 49.44 22.07
CA MET A 111 0.67 50.22 21.47
C MET A 111 1.57 49.31 20.68
N THR A 112 1.73 49.59 19.40
CA THR A 112 2.86 49.11 18.61
C THR A 112 3.90 50.20 18.60
N MET A 113 5.08 49.90 19.12
CA MET A 113 6.22 50.76 18.88
C MET A 113 6.72 50.52 17.47
N GLY A 114 7.43 51.51 16.91
CA GLY A 114 8.19 51.31 15.69
C GLY A 114 9.25 50.20 15.87
N VAL A 115 10.04 50.00 14.83
CA VAL A 115 11.08 48.96 14.86
C VAL A 115 12.30 49.46 15.65
N ALA A 116 12.81 48.63 16.54
CA ALA A 116 14.09 48.82 17.22
C ALA A 116 15.18 47.99 16.54
N ARG A 117 16.32 48.60 16.26
CA ARG A 117 17.53 47.93 15.79
C ARG A 117 18.41 47.56 16.99
N VAL A 118 18.57 46.25 17.21
CA VAL A 118 19.45 45.62 18.20
C VAL A 118 20.74 45.22 17.50
N ILE A 119 21.85 45.84 17.88
CA ILE A 119 23.17 45.55 17.32
C ILE A 119 23.89 44.57 18.25
N VAL A 120 24.13 43.36 17.77
CA VAL A 120 24.92 42.33 18.47
C VAL A 120 26.34 42.33 17.92
N ALA A 121 27.33 42.44 18.80
CA ALA A 121 28.74 42.42 18.43
C ALA A 121 29.52 41.37 19.25
N ASP A 122 30.54 40.77 18.63
CA ASP A 122 31.50 39.93 19.33
C ASP A 122 32.52 40.83 20.05
N VAL A 123 32.57 40.72 21.39
CA VAL A 123 33.55 41.42 22.22
C VAL A 123 34.35 40.39 23.01
N GLY A 124 35.46 39.92 22.42
CA GLY A 124 36.40 39.02 23.09
C GLY A 124 35.98 37.54 23.12
N GLY A 125 35.17 37.08 22.16
CA GLY A 125 34.69 35.70 22.04
C GLY A 125 33.28 35.47 22.63
N THR A 126 32.61 36.53 23.09
CA THR A 126 31.23 36.50 23.59
C THR A 126 30.40 37.52 22.82
N ASN A 127 29.27 37.07 22.28
CA ASN A 127 28.32 37.94 21.60
C ASN A 127 27.51 38.72 22.64
N VAL A 128 27.53 40.04 22.54
CA VAL A 128 26.83 40.93 23.47
C VAL A 128 26.04 42.00 22.73
N ILE A 129 24.94 42.45 23.32
CA ILE A 129 24.19 43.59 22.79
C ILE A 129 25.03 44.86 22.97
N GLN A 130 25.48 45.42 21.86
CA GLN A 130 26.30 46.63 21.83
C GLN A 130 25.44 47.88 21.98
N SER A 131 24.34 47.97 21.23
CA SER A 131 23.37 49.06 21.33
C SER A 131 21.99 48.64 20.86
N VAL A 132 20.95 49.31 21.37
CA VAL A 132 19.58 49.20 20.87
C VAL A 132 19.09 50.60 20.55
N ASN A 133 18.70 50.84 19.30
CA ASN A 133 18.28 52.16 18.83
C ASN A 133 16.94 52.05 18.14
N MET A 134 16.05 53.03 18.35
CA MET A 134 14.82 53.12 17.55
C MET A 134 15.18 53.42 16.09
N VAL A 135 14.60 52.68 15.15
CA VAL A 135 14.70 52.96 13.72
C VAL A 135 13.81 54.16 13.42
N THR A 136 14.36 55.21 12.82
CA THR A 136 13.61 56.44 12.51
C THR A 136 13.35 56.58 11.02
N SER A 137 12.41 57.46 10.67
CA SER A 137 11.93 57.69 9.31
C SER A 137 13.07 57.88 8.32
N GLY A 138 13.02 57.13 7.20
CA GLY A 138 14.06 57.08 6.17
C GLY A 138 15.16 56.02 6.37
N GLN A 139 15.12 55.24 7.44
CA GLN A 139 16.02 54.09 7.65
C GLN A 139 15.36 52.77 7.21
N ALA A 140 16.16 51.78 6.81
CA ALA A 140 15.65 50.46 6.44
C ALA A 140 14.94 49.78 7.62
N ASN A 141 13.84 49.09 7.33
CA ASN A 141 12.94 48.49 8.32
C ASN A 141 12.25 49.49 9.26
N TYR A 142 12.15 50.77 8.86
CA TYR A 142 11.35 51.76 9.59
C TYR A 142 9.86 51.39 9.61
N ASP A 143 9.22 51.56 10.77
CA ASP A 143 7.77 51.53 10.87
C ASP A 143 7.28 52.57 11.87
N ASN A 144 6.05 53.05 11.66
CA ASN A 144 5.39 54.03 12.50
C ASN A 144 4.93 53.41 13.82
N ILE A 145 4.84 54.25 14.84
CA ILE A 145 4.19 53.91 16.10
C ILE A 145 2.69 54.03 15.88
N GLU A 146 1.93 53.07 16.40
CA GLU A 146 0.48 53.16 16.46
C GLU A 146 -0.01 52.91 17.87
N ILE A 147 -0.92 53.78 18.31
CA ILE A 147 -1.55 53.69 19.61
C ILE A 147 -3.06 53.64 19.41
N ARG A 148 -3.67 52.64 20.04
CA ARG A 148 -5.12 52.51 20.16
C ARG A 148 -5.48 52.46 21.62
N ALA A 149 -6.36 53.35 22.05
CA ALA A 149 -6.82 53.41 23.42
C ALA A 149 -8.35 53.51 23.45
N ARG A 150 -8.99 52.77 24.36
CA ARG A 150 -10.44 52.76 24.54
C ARG A 150 -10.78 52.91 26.01
N ARG A 151 -11.86 53.65 26.27
CA ARG A 151 -12.50 53.81 27.58
C ARG A 151 -14.01 53.81 27.40
N GLY A 152 -14.65 52.67 27.67
CA GLY A 152 -16.08 52.51 27.42
C GLY A 152 -16.35 52.72 25.93
N ASN A 153 -17.20 53.69 25.60
CA ASN A 153 -17.53 54.03 24.21
C ASN A 153 -16.57 55.04 23.56
N LEU A 154 -15.65 55.64 24.33
CA LEU A 154 -14.62 56.52 23.77
C LEU A 154 -13.50 55.66 23.23
N SER A 155 -13.18 55.79 21.95
CA SER A 155 -12.08 55.06 21.30
C SER A 155 -11.24 56.04 20.51
N LEU A 156 -9.93 55.84 20.57
CA LEU A 156 -8.95 56.58 19.80
C LEU A 156 -8.00 55.59 19.14
N ALA A 157 -7.76 55.80 17.85
CA ALA A 157 -6.66 55.20 17.11
C ALA A 157 -5.84 56.33 16.49
N THR A 158 -4.53 56.34 16.71
CA THR A 158 -3.64 57.34 16.12
C THR A 158 -3.35 57.00 14.67
N GLU A 159 -3.46 57.95 13.75
CA GLU A 159 -2.89 57.81 12.41
C GLU A 159 -1.35 57.83 12.51
N ASP A 160 -0.72 56.75 12.04
CA ASP A 160 0.73 56.49 11.91
C ASP A 160 1.66 57.60 12.44
N PHE A 161 2.07 57.44 13.71
CA PHE A 161 2.88 58.41 14.44
C PHE A 161 4.38 58.12 14.23
N GLU A 162 5.16 59.08 13.73
CA GLU A 162 6.57 58.83 13.42
C GLU A 162 7.38 58.43 14.67
N ALA A 163 8.03 57.26 14.64
CA ALA A 163 8.94 56.84 15.70
C ALA A 163 10.13 57.83 15.85
N LYS A 164 10.35 58.32 17.07
CA LYS A 164 11.48 59.20 17.43
C LYS A 164 12.49 58.48 18.30
N ALA A 165 13.76 58.84 18.14
CA ALA A 165 14.89 58.17 18.80
C ALA A 165 14.78 58.13 20.33
N ASN A 166 14.20 59.14 20.97
CA ASN A 166 14.08 59.23 22.44
C ASN A 166 12.90 58.44 23.04
N MET A 167 12.09 57.77 22.21
CA MET A 167 10.97 56.95 22.68
C MET A 167 11.42 55.57 23.17
N LEU A 168 12.62 55.15 22.77
CA LEU A 168 13.33 53.98 23.27
C LEU A 168 14.68 54.45 23.83
N SER A 169 15.06 53.99 25.00
CA SER A 169 16.39 54.25 25.56
C SER A 169 17.10 52.94 25.87
N PHE A 170 18.42 52.95 25.65
CA PHE A 170 19.30 51.83 25.95
C PHE A 170 20.46 52.32 26.79
N ASP A 171 20.61 51.74 27.98
CA ASP A 171 21.78 51.98 28.82
C ASP A 171 22.85 50.93 28.48
N GLY A 172 23.93 51.36 27.81
CA GLY A 172 25.01 50.48 27.40
C GLY A 172 25.79 49.84 28.55
N ALA A 173 25.74 50.39 29.77
CA ALA A 173 26.41 49.85 30.94
C ALA A 173 25.58 48.77 31.65
N THR A 174 24.26 49.00 31.81
CA THR A 174 23.36 48.04 32.47
C THR A 174 22.61 47.13 31.50
N LYS A 175 22.74 47.36 30.18
CA LYS A 175 22.05 46.66 29.09
C LYS A 175 20.52 46.71 29.17
N ASN A 176 19.99 47.65 29.95
CA ASN A 176 18.55 47.89 30.07
C ASN A 176 18.01 48.56 28.81
N ILE A 177 16.97 47.95 28.24
CA ILE A 177 16.11 48.53 27.23
C ILE A 177 14.91 49.11 27.97
N ARG A 178 14.64 50.40 27.76
CA ARG A 178 13.52 51.11 28.37
C ARG A 178 12.62 51.71 27.30
N LEU A 179 11.34 51.37 27.41
CA LEU A 179 10.26 51.97 26.65
C LEU A 179 9.81 53.22 27.42
N ASN A 180 10.07 54.40 26.84
CA ASN A 180 9.74 55.68 27.47
C ASN A 180 8.28 56.04 27.16
N VAL A 181 7.34 55.26 27.71
CA VAL A 181 5.88 55.40 27.54
C VAL A 181 5.43 56.83 27.84
N GLY A 182 5.95 57.45 28.90
CA GLY A 182 5.63 58.84 29.23
C GLY A 182 6.05 59.83 28.14
N THR A 183 7.16 59.59 27.45
CA THR A 183 7.62 60.44 26.33
C THR A 183 6.69 60.31 25.12
N ILE A 184 6.25 59.07 24.84
CA ILE A 184 5.31 58.78 23.76
C ILE A 184 3.96 59.46 24.05
N PHE A 185 3.47 59.31 25.28
CA PHE A 185 2.20 59.90 25.70
C PHE A 185 2.24 61.42 25.67
N ASN A 186 3.30 62.05 26.15
CA ASN A 186 3.43 63.51 26.09
C ASN A 186 3.43 64.04 24.65
N ALA A 187 4.01 63.29 23.71
CA ALA A 187 4.03 63.69 22.31
C ALA A 187 2.62 63.62 21.65
N LEU A 188 1.75 62.74 22.16
CA LEU A 188 0.37 62.57 21.69
C LEU A 188 -0.64 63.46 22.42
N SER A 189 -0.52 63.53 23.74
CA SER A 189 -1.34 64.33 24.66
C SER A 189 -1.47 65.79 24.20
N ASN A 190 -0.33 66.44 23.91
CA ASN A 190 -0.31 67.84 23.47
C ASN A 190 -0.98 68.11 22.10
N ASN A 191 -1.31 67.07 21.34
CA ASN A 191 -1.95 67.16 20.02
C ASN A 191 -3.35 66.53 19.97
N ASN A 192 -3.80 65.84 21.04
CA ASN A 192 -5.05 65.11 21.02
C ASN A 192 -5.76 65.09 22.39
N ALA A 193 -6.73 65.99 22.55
CA ALA A 193 -7.52 66.08 23.79
C ALA A 193 -8.34 64.82 24.10
N LEU A 194 -8.71 64.02 23.08
CA LEU A 194 -9.42 62.76 23.28
C LEU A 194 -8.49 61.68 23.86
N PHE A 195 -7.20 61.68 23.48
CA PHE A 195 -6.19 60.81 24.10
C PHE A 195 -6.10 61.11 25.60
N ASP A 196 -6.03 62.37 25.97
CA ASP A 196 -5.99 62.80 27.37
C ASP A 196 -7.25 62.41 28.15
N GLU A 197 -8.42 62.53 27.53
CA GLU A 197 -9.69 62.15 28.15
C GLU A 197 -9.81 60.63 28.39
N ILE A 198 -9.31 59.82 27.45
CA ILE A 198 -9.28 58.36 27.56
C ILE A 198 -8.27 57.96 28.64
N MET A 199 -7.02 58.43 28.55
CA MET A 199 -5.95 58.02 29.46
C MET A 199 -6.20 58.44 30.91
N ASN A 200 -6.75 59.65 31.14
CA ASN A 200 -6.99 60.15 32.50
C ASN A 200 -8.14 59.44 33.25
N GLY A 201 -8.97 58.64 32.59
CA GLY A 201 -10.05 57.93 33.28
C GLY A 201 -10.26 56.46 32.91
N ALA A 202 -9.50 55.90 31.97
CA ALA A 202 -9.46 54.46 31.72
C ALA A 202 -8.60 53.74 32.77
N PHE A 203 -7.50 54.37 33.20
CA PHE A 203 -6.50 53.77 34.08
C PHE A 203 -6.49 54.50 35.44
N GLY A 204 -7.43 54.14 36.32
CA GLY A 204 -7.60 54.75 37.65
C GLY A 204 -6.99 53.93 38.80
N SER A 205 -6.83 54.57 39.96
CA SER A 205 -6.38 53.92 41.21
C SER A 205 -7.46 53.00 41.80
N GLY A 206 -7.07 51.82 42.27
CA GLY A 206 -7.91 50.81 42.91
C GLY A 206 -8.39 49.68 41.98
N ALA A 207 -7.81 49.56 40.78
CA ALA A 207 -8.22 48.59 39.74
C ALA A 207 -7.08 47.63 39.34
N HIS A 208 -7.47 46.51 38.73
CA HIS A 208 -6.59 45.47 38.22
C HIS A 208 -6.56 45.49 36.70
N TYR A 209 -5.37 45.36 36.13
CA TYR A 209 -5.13 45.37 34.71
C TYR A 209 -4.32 44.15 34.29
N ASP A 210 -4.62 43.60 33.15
CA ASP A 210 -3.73 42.70 32.42
C ASP A 210 -2.80 43.53 31.55
N TYR A 211 -1.56 43.06 31.40
CA TYR A 211 -0.61 43.68 30.49
C TYR A 211 0.17 42.62 29.73
N GLY A 212 0.66 43.01 28.55
CA GLY A 212 1.53 42.19 27.72
C GLY A 212 2.65 43.01 27.09
N VAL A 213 3.89 42.54 27.22
CA VAL A 213 5.04 43.04 26.46
C VAL A 213 5.28 42.10 25.30
N LEU A 214 5.21 42.65 24.09
CA LEU A 214 5.24 41.91 22.83
C LEU A 214 6.55 42.21 22.11
N ILE A 215 7.23 41.18 21.62
CA ILE A 215 8.44 41.34 20.81
C ILE A 215 8.32 40.50 19.54
N GLN A 216 8.29 41.19 18.41
CA GLN A 216 8.17 40.57 17.09
C GLN A 216 9.49 40.67 16.33
N PRO A 217 10.02 39.56 15.82
CA PRO A 217 11.07 39.57 14.81
C PRO A 217 10.61 40.32 13.55
N VAL A 218 11.41 41.26 13.06
CA VAL A 218 11.15 41.96 11.80
C VAL A 218 12.17 41.52 10.75
N ALA A 219 13.46 41.60 11.08
CA ALA A 219 14.54 41.16 10.20
C ALA A 219 15.81 40.89 11.02
N GLY A 220 16.71 40.04 10.53
CA GLY A 220 18.00 39.81 11.18
C GLY A 220 18.82 38.74 10.45
N PRO A 221 20.09 38.55 10.84
CA PRO A 221 20.97 37.52 10.28
C PRO A 221 20.39 36.10 10.36
N THR A 222 19.67 35.80 11.44
CA THR A 222 18.92 34.55 11.65
C THR A 222 17.55 34.85 12.24
N THR A 223 16.65 33.87 12.22
CA THR A 223 15.30 33.99 12.76
C THR A 223 15.37 34.23 14.27
N VAL A 224 14.84 35.38 14.71
CA VAL A 224 14.86 35.78 16.12
C VAL A 224 13.79 35.03 16.90
N ARG A 225 14.17 34.46 18.03
CA ARG A 225 13.24 33.83 18.98
C ARG A 225 13.44 34.45 20.36
N VAL A 226 12.34 34.74 21.04
CA VAL A 226 12.36 35.37 22.37
C VAL A 226 11.75 34.43 23.38
N GLY A 227 12.46 34.23 24.49
CA GLY A 227 12.05 33.23 25.47
C GLY A 227 12.63 33.43 26.86
N HIS A 228 12.43 32.40 27.66
CA HIS A 228 12.90 32.24 29.02
C HIS A 228 14.15 31.36 29.03
N GLU A 229 15.20 31.83 29.68
CA GLU A 229 16.43 31.03 29.87
C GLU A 229 16.64 30.78 31.36
N ASN A 230 16.82 29.50 31.73
CA ASN A 230 17.14 29.13 33.10
C ASN A 230 18.19 28.01 33.11
N GLY A 231 19.38 28.30 33.63
CA GLY A 231 20.46 27.32 33.76
C GLY A 231 20.96 26.72 32.45
N GLY A 232 20.89 27.46 31.32
CA GLY A 232 21.32 27.02 30.00
C GLY A 232 20.26 26.29 29.17
N THR A 233 19.02 26.19 29.67
CA THR A 233 17.88 25.67 28.89
C THR A 233 17.01 26.84 28.43
N PHE A 234 16.74 26.91 27.13
CA PHE A 234 15.89 27.93 26.52
C PHE A 234 14.47 27.41 26.32
N SER A 235 13.47 28.20 26.72
CA SER A 235 12.04 27.92 26.51
C SER A 235 11.39 29.08 25.78
N LEU A 236 10.72 28.82 24.67
CA LEU A 236 10.14 29.86 23.84
C LEU A 236 8.91 30.49 24.53
N PHE A 237 8.76 31.82 24.43
CA PHE A 237 7.51 32.45 24.85
C PHE A 237 6.40 32.22 23.82
N PRO A 238 5.12 32.20 24.25
CA PRO A 238 4.00 32.01 23.32
C PRO A 238 3.88 33.15 22.29
N ARG A 239 3.28 32.87 21.13
CA ARG A 239 3.09 33.83 20.03
C ARG A 239 1.66 34.36 19.93
N VAL A 240 1.52 35.60 19.43
CA VAL A 240 0.25 36.21 19.02
C VAL A 240 -0.03 35.88 17.55
N MET A 241 -1.20 35.35 17.19
CA MET A 241 -1.57 35.05 15.79
C MET A 241 -2.67 35.99 15.25
N ALA A 242 -2.58 36.34 13.97
CA ALA A 242 -3.46 37.31 13.28
C ALA A 242 -4.46 36.67 12.31
N SER A 243 -4.05 35.59 11.64
CA SER A 243 -4.86 34.76 10.76
C SER A 243 -4.32 33.33 10.85
N CYS A 244 -5.07 32.35 10.33
CA CYS A 244 -4.74 30.94 10.49
C CYS A 244 -4.21 30.27 9.21
N PRO A 245 -2.89 30.33 8.93
CA PRO A 245 -2.23 29.49 7.93
C PRO A 245 -1.57 28.25 8.59
N GLN A 246 -1.58 27.12 7.89
CA GLN A 246 -0.98 25.84 8.32
C GLN A 246 0.56 25.96 8.46
N ILE A 247 1.11 25.84 9.67
CA ILE A 247 2.57 25.71 9.93
C ILE A 247 2.82 24.57 10.92
N SER A 248 3.85 23.77 10.69
CA SER A 248 4.08 22.41 11.21
C SER A 248 4.77 22.28 12.58
N ASP A 249 4.87 23.34 13.39
CA ASP A 249 5.44 23.25 14.75
C ASP A 249 4.44 23.83 15.76
N LEU A 250 3.50 22.99 16.23
CA LEU A 250 2.46 23.35 17.20
C LEU A 250 2.47 22.36 18.38
N GLN A 251 2.39 22.87 19.61
CA GLN A 251 1.95 22.11 20.80
C GLN A 251 0.62 22.69 21.31
N SER A 252 -0.27 21.82 21.79
CA SER A 252 -1.72 22.01 21.84
C SER A 252 -2.30 22.74 23.07
N ALA A 253 -3.28 23.61 22.78
CA ALA A 253 -4.50 23.96 23.56
C ALA A 253 -4.56 25.20 24.51
N ASN A 254 -5.21 26.26 23.98
CA ASN A 254 -5.90 27.43 24.62
C ASN A 254 -5.19 28.82 24.63
N VAL A 255 -5.66 29.76 23.80
CA VAL A 255 -5.09 31.12 23.56
C VAL A 255 -5.76 32.24 24.37
N PHE A 256 -4.96 33.20 24.84
CA PHE A 256 -5.37 34.53 25.33
C PHE A 256 -5.76 35.46 24.16
N ASN A 257 -6.96 36.01 24.21
CA ASN A 257 -7.49 36.85 23.16
C ASN A 257 -7.13 38.32 23.41
N LEU A 258 -6.27 38.91 22.57
CA LEU A 258 -6.12 40.36 22.55
C LEU A 258 -7.49 40.94 22.17
N SER A 259 -8.13 41.68 23.08
CA SER A 259 -9.45 42.30 22.91
C SER A 259 -9.57 43.25 21.71
N SER A 260 -8.49 43.46 20.93
CA SER A 260 -8.57 44.04 19.60
C SER A 260 -7.80 43.21 18.55
N SER A 261 -8.51 42.70 17.55
CA SER A 261 -7.97 42.06 16.33
C SER A 261 -6.95 42.94 15.60
N ALA A 262 -7.06 44.27 15.74
CA ALA A 262 -6.16 45.22 15.08
C ALA A 262 -4.70 45.14 15.56
N LEU A 263 -4.43 44.90 16.85
CA LEU A 263 -3.04 44.80 17.35
C LEU A 263 -2.39 43.48 16.95
N ALA A 264 -3.15 42.38 17.05
CA ALA A 264 -2.71 41.06 16.60
C ALA A 264 -2.33 41.08 15.11
N ASN A 265 -3.11 41.77 14.28
CA ASN A 265 -2.84 41.93 12.84
C ASN A 265 -1.62 42.80 12.52
N LYS A 266 -1.26 43.76 13.39
CA LYS A 266 -0.09 44.64 13.15
C LYS A 266 1.21 44.09 13.73
N ILE A 267 1.13 43.24 14.76
CA ILE A 267 2.28 42.51 15.31
C ILE A 267 2.04 40.98 15.22
N PRO A 268 1.91 40.40 14.01
CA PRO A 268 1.66 38.98 13.87
C PRO A 268 2.88 38.16 14.29
N SER A 269 2.64 37.03 14.95
CA SER A 269 3.67 36.11 15.47
C SER A 269 4.61 36.73 16.53
N ALA A 270 4.19 37.80 17.22
CA ALA A 270 4.96 38.37 18.32
C ALA A 270 5.07 37.39 19.49
N HIS A 271 6.27 37.24 20.06
CA HIS A 271 6.45 36.52 21.32
C HIS A 271 5.99 37.42 22.47
N ALA A 272 5.21 36.86 23.40
CA ALA A 272 4.52 37.63 24.44
C ALA A 272 4.94 37.22 25.85
N ALA A 273 5.23 38.22 26.69
CA ALA A 273 5.27 38.09 28.14
C ALA A 273 4.09 38.85 28.75
N ILE A 274 3.19 38.15 29.44
CA ILE A 274 1.92 38.69 29.93
C ILE A 274 1.82 38.62 31.45
N GLY A 275 1.10 39.52 32.10
CA GLY A 275 0.91 39.46 33.54
C GLY A 275 -0.17 40.40 34.03
N THR A 276 -0.33 40.48 35.35
CA THR A 276 -1.36 41.31 35.98
C THR A 276 -0.71 42.45 36.77
N LEU A 277 -1.25 43.66 36.64
CA LEU A 277 -0.82 44.89 37.30
C LEU A 277 -1.97 45.44 38.16
N THR A 278 -1.71 45.65 39.44
CA THR A 278 -2.64 46.29 40.39
C THR A 278 -2.15 47.69 40.71
N VAL A 279 -3.03 48.69 40.67
CA VAL A 279 -2.69 50.07 41.03
C VAL A 279 -3.46 50.44 42.29
N GLY A 280 -2.77 50.69 43.40
CA GLY A 280 -3.36 51.14 44.68
C GLY A 280 -3.72 50.03 45.68
N SER A 281 -4.45 50.37 46.76
CA SER A 281 -4.80 49.41 47.82
C SER A 281 -5.88 48.41 47.36
N PRO A 282 -5.66 47.09 47.48
CA PRO A 282 -6.54 46.07 46.92
C PRO A 282 -7.84 45.95 47.74
N GLY A 283 -8.99 46.12 47.09
CA GLY A 283 -10.31 45.80 47.67
C GLY A 283 -10.79 44.38 47.37
N THR A 284 -10.23 43.74 46.33
CA THR A 284 -10.46 42.36 45.87
C THR A 284 -9.18 41.84 45.22
N ALA A 285 -8.98 40.52 45.12
CA ALA A 285 -7.76 39.94 44.54
C ALA A 285 -7.85 39.93 43.01
N ALA A 286 -6.79 40.35 42.32
CA ALA A 286 -6.70 40.25 40.86
C ALA A 286 -6.71 38.78 40.41
N THR A 287 -7.32 38.49 39.27
CA THR A 287 -7.31 37.14 38.69
C THR A 287 -5.95 36.91 38.04
N ALA A 288 -5.30 35.77 38.33
CA ALA A 288 -4.00 35.46 37.76
C ALA A 288 -4.11 35.07 36.28
N GLN A 289 -3.17 35.54 35.46
CA GLN A 289 -3.07 35.15 34.05
C GLN A 289 -2.69 33.68 33.87
N THR A 290 -3.22 33.05 32.82
CA THR A 290 -2.89 31.68 32.41
C THR A 290 -2.05 31.67 31.13
N ALA A 291 -1.29 30.58 30.88
CA ALA A 291 -0.42 30.45 29.71
C ALA A 291 -1.21 30.37 28.37
N ILE A 292 -0.60 30.84 27.28
CA ILE A 292 -1.17 30.89 25.92
C ILE A 292 -0.77 29.63 25.11
N VAL A 293 -1.69 29.02 24.35
CA VAL A 293 -1.41 27.88 23.45
C VAL A 293 -2.37 27.82 22.22
N GLU A 294 -1.89 27.44 21.02
CA GLU A 294 -2.47 27.68 19.67
C GLU A 294 -3.59 26.68 19.19
N ASN A 295 -4.74 27.11 18.56
CA ASN A 295 -5.78 26.32 17.80
C ASN A 295 -6.79 27.22 16.98
N CYS A 296 -7.45 26.76 15.88
CA CYS A 296 -8.44 27.53 15.03
C CYS A 296 -9.71 26.75 14.54
N HIS A 297 -10.86 27.43 14.33
CA HIS A 297 -12.12 26.92 13.70
C HIS A 297 -12.73 27.92 12.67
N LEU A 298 -13.62 27.48 11.73
CA LEU A 298 -14.27 28.33 10.70
C LEU A 298 -15.80 28.46 10.93
N PRO A 299 -16.47 29.56 10.51
CA PRO A 299 -17.91 29.79 10.76
C PRO A 299 -18.84 28.89 9.91
N ALA A 300 -20.05 28.57 10.40
CA ALA A 300 -21.07 27.78 9.68
C ALA A 300 -22.27 28.65 9.26
N VAL A 301 -22.79 28.48 8.02
CA VAL A 301 -23.85 29.32 7.44
C VAL A 301 -24.95 28.54 6.70
N SER A 302 -26.21 29.00 6.75
CA SER A 302 -27.34 28.43 5.96
C SER A 302 -28.47 29.45 5.71
N ILE A 303 -29.09 29.45 4.53
CA ILE A 303 -30.28 30.28 4.21
C ILE A 303 -31.56 29.50 4.55
N THR A 304 -32.52 30.15 5.21
CA THR A 304 -33.69 29.48 5.82
C THR A 304 -35.06 29.99 5.35
N SER A 305 -35.12 31.08 4.58
CA SER A 305 -36.36 31.57 3.96
C SER A 305 -36.74 30.77 2.69
N ALA A 306 -38.02 30.82 2.28
CA ALA A 306 -38.47 30.28 0.99
C ALA A 306 -37.77 30.98 -0.19
N THR A 307 -37.53 30.25 -1.29
CA THR A 307 -36.75 30.71 -2.45
C THR A 307 -37.61 31.11 -3.67
N SER A 308 -38.94 31.14 -3.57
CA SER A 308 -39.86 31.49 -4.68
C SER A 308 -41.01 32.42 -4.23
N PHE A 309 -41.25 33.53 -4.95
CA PHE A 309 -42.24 34.57 -4.62
C PHE A 309 -43.00 35.11 -5.86
N THR A 310 -44.32 35.34 -5.79
CA THR A 310 -45.17 35.87 -6.89
C THR A 310 -45.82 37.22 -6.53
N ASN A 311 -45.80 38.24 -7.41
CA ASN A 311 -46.42 39.56 -7.17
C ASN A 311 -47.49 39.94 -8.22
N ASP A 312 -48.61 40.54 -7.79
CA ASP A 312 -49.80 40.85 -8.60
C ASP A 312 -50.06 42.38 -8.79
N THR A 313 -49.29 43.29 -8.17
CA THR A 313 -49.67 44.73 -8.20
C THR A 313 -48.55 45.79 -8.16
N GLY A 314 -47.35 45.57 -8.72
CA GLY A 314 -46.25 46.57 -8.66
C GLY A 314 -45.38 46.71 -9.91
N THR A 315 -44.78 47.88 -10.11
CA THR A 315 -43.76 48.15 -11.15
C THR A 315 -42.35 47.94 -10.61
N GLU A 316 -41.48 47.25 -11.35
CA GLU A 316 -40.10 46.90 -10.97
C GLU A 316 -39.23 48.07 -10.49
N PRO A 317 -38.26 47.84 -9.57
CA PRO A 317 -37.90 46.56 -8.92
C PRO A 317 -38.86 46.13 -7.77
N TYR A 318 -38.91 44.83 -7.46
CA TYR A 318 -39.76 44.23 -6.41
C TYR A 318 -39.04 44.05 -5.07
N THR A 319 -39.77 44.05 -3.96
CA THR A 319 -39.19 43.90 -2.62
C THR A 319 -39.47 42.49 -2.06
N VAL A 320 -38.42 41.71 -1.78
CA VAL A 320 -38.49 40.31 -1.29
C VAL A 320 -37.82 40.16 0.07
N ALA A 321 -38.51 39.51 1.03
CA ALA A 321 -38.00 39.29 2.38
C ALA A 321 -37.25 37.95 2.50
N VAL A 322 -36.01 37.98 3.01
CA VAL A 322 -35.12 36.81 3.11
C VAL A 322 -34.52 36.66 4.51
N THR A 323 -34.20 35.43 4.92
CA THR A 323 -33.62 35.10 6.24
C THR A 323 -32.57 33.98 6.15
N ALA A 324 -31.51 34.07 6.97
CA ALA A 324 -30.42 33.10 7.07
C ALA A 324 -29.87 33.00 8.50
N THR A 325 -29.02 32.01 8.75
CA THR A 325 -28.30 31.78 10.01
C THR A 325 -26.79 31.69 9.76
N ALA A 326 -26.01 32.25 10.69
CA ALA A 326 -24.56 32.10 10.75
C ALA A 326 -24.15 31.87 12.21
N THR A 327 -23.31 30.87 12.47
CA THR A 327 -22.84 30.50 13.81
C THR A 327 -21.37 30.12 13.77
N ASP A 328 -20.59 30.67 14.68
CA ASP A 328 -19.19 30.29 14.90
C ASP A 328 -19.07 29.50 16.20
N ALA A 329 -18.26 28.44 16.19
CA ALA A 329 -18.03 27.59 17.34
C ALA A 329 -16.90 28.10 18.25
N ASP A 330 -16.15 29.12 17.81
CA ASP A 330 -15.14 29.79 18.63
C ASP A 330 -15.83 30.68 19.69
N ASP A 331 -15.64 30.33 20.96
CA ASP A 331 -16.39 30.83 22.12
C ASP A 331 -16.10 32.29 22.52
N TYR A 332 -15.36 33.03 21.68
CA TYR A 332 -14.98 34.42 21.94
C TYR A 332 -15.01 35.35 20.72
N HIS A 333 -15.38 34.86 19.54
CA HIS A 333 -15.54 35.69 18.34
C HIS A 333 -16.80 35.30 17.58
N GLY A 334 -17.73 36.25 17.50
CA GLY A 334 -18.92 36.08 16.70
C GLY A 334 -18.63 36.22 15.22
N ILE A 335 -19.67 36.06 14.42
CA ILE A 335 -19.63 36.42 13.01
C ILE A 335 -19.44 37.95 12.90
N ALA A 336 -18.30 38.39 12.37
CA ALA A 336 -17.94 39.80 12.24
C ALA A 336 -18.81 40.54 11.22
N SER A 337 -19.10 39.88 10.11
CA SER A 337 -19.98 40.43 9.11
C SER A 337 -20.81 39.33 8.47
N THR A 338 -22.06 39.68 8.21
CA THR A 338 -22.95 38.89 7.37
C THR A 338 -23.44 39.75 6.24
N GLU A 339 -23.27 39.30 5.02
CA GLU A 339 -23.55 40.07 3.82
C GLU A 339 -24.49 39.26 2.92
N TRP A 340 -25.58 39.90 2.53
CA TRP A 340 -26.41 39.43 1.44
C TRP A 340 -25.90 40.07 0.16
N LEU A 341 -25.39 39.26 -0.74
CA LEU A 341 -24.85 39.70 -2.01
C LEU A 341 -25.78 39.30 -3.13
N VAL A 342 -26.08 40.25 -4.01
CA VAL A 342 -26.82 40.03 -5.25
C VAL A 342 -25.93 40.49 -6.38
N GLY A 343 -25.56 39.55 -7.26
CA GLY A 343 -24.54 39.80 -8.28
C GLY A 343 -23.15 40.12 -7.70
N GLY A 344 -22.81 39.49 -6.56
CA GLY A 344 -21.51 39.66 -5.88
C GLY A 344 -21.31 41.01 -5.20
N ASN A 345 -22.24 41.94 -5.40
CA ASN A 345 -22.29 43.20 -4.69
C ASN A 345 -23.07 42.99 -3.40
N VAL A 346 -22.52 43.44 -2.28
CA VAL A 346 -23.23 43.45 -1.01
C VAL A 346 -24.42 44.41 -1.16
N VAL A 347 -25.63 43.86 -1.20
CA VAL A 347 -26.87 44.65 -1.37
C VAL A 347 -27.62 44.84 -0.05
N ALA A 348 -27.35 43.98 0.93
CA ALA A 348 -27.81 44.15 2.30
C ALA A 348 -26.89 43.42 3.27
N THR A 349 -27.05 43.67 4.57
CA THR A 349 -26.29 43.02 5.63
C THR A 349 -27.23 42.58 6.76
N GLY A 350 -26.75 41.69 7.64
CA GLY A 350 -27.53 41.09 8.73
C GLY A 350 -28.21 39.78 8.34
N THR A 351 -28.69 38.99 9.31
CA THR A 351 -29.28 37.64 9.08
C THR A 351 -30.70 37.65 8.49
N SER A 352 -31.28 38.83 8.25
CA SER A 352 -32.55 39.00 7.54
C SER A 352 -32.56 40.32 6.77
N ALA A 353 -33.07 40.33 5.54
CA ALA A 353 -33.07 41.51 4.69
C ALA A 353 -34.30 41.57 3.77
N ASN A 354 -34.66 42.79 3.34
CA ASN A 354 -35.59 42.98 2.23
C ASN A 354 -34.78 43.41 1.01
N LEU A 355 -34.73 42.54 0.00
CA LEU A 355 -33.92 42.74 -1.19
C LEU A 355 -34.80 43.32 -2.31
N SER A 356 -34.27 44.33 -3.01
CA SER A 356 -34.92 44.90 -4.18
C SER A 356 -34.44 44.14 -5.41
N LEU A 357 -35.27 43.20 -5.87
CA LEU A 357 -34.97 42.24 -6.93
C LEU A 357 -35.92 42.49 -8.10
N ASN A 358 -35.41 42.45 -9.34
CA ASN A 358 -36.25 42.51 -10.53
C ASN A 358 -36.98 41.15 -10.72
N ASN A 359 -37.91 41.07 -11.66
CA ASN A 359 -38.52 39.82 -12.10
C ASN A 359 -37.43 38.82 -12.56
N GLY A 360 -37.66 37.52 -12.34
CA GLY A 360 -36.74 36.42 -12.62
C GLY A 360 -35.92 35.97 -11.41
N ASP A 361 -35.05 34.99 -11.62
CA ASP A 361 -34.19 34.51 -10.56
C ASP A 361 -33.04 35.47 -10.28
N THR A 362 -32.83 35.66 -9.00
CA THR A 362 -31.74 36.44 -8.48
C THR A 362 -31.01 35.59 -7.44
N THR A 363 -29.76 35.22 -7.73
CA THR A 363 -28.93 34.51 -6.77
C THR A 363 -28.53 35.46 -5.65
N VAL A 364 -28.91 35.05 -4.46
CA VAL A 364 -28.66 35.76 -3.23
C VAL A 364 -27.65 34.94 -2.43
N THR A 365 -26.44 35.45 -2.30
CA THR A 365 -25.40 34.85 -1.47
C THR A 365 -25.45 35.43 -0.08
N PHE A 366 -25.46 34.57 0.93
CA PHE A 366 -25.22 34.94 2.31
C PHE A 366 -23.78 34.56 2.70
N ARG A 367 -22.94 35.58 2.87
CA ARG A 367 -21.56 35.43 3.33
C ARG A 367 -21.49 35.76 4.80
N ALA A 368 -20.86 34.91 5.59
CA ALA A 368 -20.42 35.23 6.94
C ALA A 368 -18.89 35.21 6.99
N THR A 369 -18.33 36.25 7.58
CA THR A 369 -16.91 36.33 7.89
C THR A 369 -16.78 36.43 9.40
N ASP A 370 -15.96 35.59 10.02
CA ASP A 370 -15.65 35.70 11.43
C ASP A 370 -14.73 36.91 11.72
N GLU A 371 -14.52 37.23 12.98
CA GLU A 371 -13.71 38.39 13.40
C GLU A 371 -12.19 38.21 13.18
N LYS A 372 -11.75 37.05 12.69
CA LYS A 372 -10.37 36.70 12.35
C LYS A 372 -10.14 36.52 10.84
N GLY A 373 -11.18 36.68 10.03
CA GLY A 373 -11.11 36.63 8.57
C GLY A 373 -11.31 35.23 7.97
N GLY A 374 -11.75 34.25 8.76
CA GLY A 374 -12.30 33.00 8.24
C GLY A 374 -13.66 33.28 7.61
N VAL A 375 -13.87 32.77 6.40
CA VAL A 375 -15.05 33.12 5.59
C VAL A 375 -15.79 31.85 5.21
N SER A 376 -17.09 31.86 5.45
CA SER A 376 -18.01 30.83 4.98
C SER A 376 -19.20 31.47 4.27
N THR A 377 -19.55 30.93 3.12
CA THR A 377 -20.64 31.44 2.27
C THR A 377 -21.64 30.34 1.98
N THR A 378 -22.91 30.70 1.91
CA THR A 378 -23.98 29.86 1.36
C THR A 378 -24.77 30.72 0.39
N SER A 379 -25.28 30.15 -0.69
CA SER A 379 -26.10 30.90 -1.65
C SER A 379 -27.43 30.20 -1.84
N ALA A 380 -28.47 30.98 -2.12
CA ALA A 380 -29.77 30.49 -2.54
C ALA A 380 -30.24 31.34 -3.72
N THR A 381 -30.74 30.69 -4.76
CA THR A 381 -31.40 31.36 -5.87
C THR A 381 -32.80 31.75 -5.45
N ILE A 382 -33.17 33.02 -5.61
CA ILE A 382 -34.50 33.52 -5.26
C ILE A 382 -35.24 33.95 -6.53
N THR A 383 -36.33 33.26 -6.84
CA THR A 383 -37.20 33.50 -7.99
C THR A 383 -38.31 34.49 -7.64
N VAL A 384 -38.42 35.60 -8.39
CA VAL A 384 -39.53 36.57 -8.28
C VAL A 384 -40.29 36.60 -9.61
N SER A 385 -41.60 36.33 -9.66
CA SER A 385 -42.38 36.32 -10.92
C SER A 385 -43.55 37.33 -10.95
N GLU A 386 -43.77 38.05 -12.07
CA GLU A 386 -45.01 38.77 -12.46
C GLU A 386 -46.21 37.79 -12.57
N PRO A 387 -47.50 38.21 -12.72
CA PRO A 387 -48.56 37.25 -13.06
C PRO A 387 -48.11 36.52 -14.32
N ALA A 388 -47.94 35.20 -14.18
CA ALA A 388 -47.03 34.40 -14.98
C ALA A 388 -46.75 34.98 -16.38
N PRO A 389 -45.55 35.56 -16.61
CA PRO A 389 -44.85 35.25 -17.86
C PRO A 389 -44.85 33.71 -17.95
N ALA A 390 -44.95 33.14 -19.15
CA ALA A 390 -44.87 31.69 -19.28
C ALA A 390 -43.72 31.20 -18.37
N PRO A 391 -43.97 30.24 -17.46
CA PRO A 391 -42.98 29.84 -16.46
C PRO A 391 -41.65 29.67 -17.17
N ASN A 392 -40.60 30.34 -16.64
CA ASN A 392 -39.25 30.38 -17.22
C ASN A 392 -38.97 29.04 -17.88
N GLN A 393 -38.94 29.05 -19.20
CA GLN A 393 -38.83 27.82 -19.94
C GLN A 393 -37.37 27.47 -19.89
N ALA A 394 -37.06 26.38 -19.19
CA ALA A 394 -35.72 25.83 -19.20
C ALA A 394 -35.22 25.77 -20.65
N PRO A 395 -33.92 26.00 -20.90
CA PRO A 395 -33.39 26.07 -22.25
C PRO A 395 -33.90 24.91 -23.11
N GLU A 396 -34.26 25.16 -24.37
CA GLU A 396 -34.84 24.15 -25.26
C GLU A 396 -33.96 23.95 -26.50
N GLY A 397 -34.23 22.88 -27.26
CA GLY A 397 -33.48 22.57 -28.47
C GLY A 397 -32.01 22.22 -28.21
N LEU A 398 -31.72 21.62 -27.05
CA LEU A 398 -30.38 21.20 -26.67
C LEU A 398 -29.88 20.18 -27.68
N ALA A 399 -28.79 20.52 -28.32
CA ALA A 399 -28.05 19.60 -29.16
C ALA A 399 -26.57 19.71 -28.84
N ILE A 400 -25.95 18.55 -28.74
CA ILE A 400 -24.51 18.43 -28.66
C ILE A 400 -23.98 18.28 -30.07
N GLY A 401 -23.23 19.27 -30.54
CA GLY A 401 -22.28 19.06 -31.61
C GLY A 401 -21.06 18.38 -31.00
N ALA A 402 -20.93 17.08 -31.16
CA ALA A 402 -19.73 16.34 -30.76
C ALA A 402 -18.78 16.18 -31.96
N PRO A 403 -17.47 16.04 -31.73
CA PRO A 403 -16.58 15.55 -32.78
C PRO A 403 -17.05 14.18 -33.29
N SER A 404 -16.70 13.83 -34.52
CA SER A 404 -17.09 12.56 -35.12
C SER A 404 -16.54 11.40 -34.28
N SER A 405 -17.43 10.61 -33.69
CA SER A 405 -17.11 9.40 -32.94
C SER A 405 -17.16 8.16 -33.86
N PRO A 406 -16.30 7.14 -33.67
CA PRO A 406 -15.32 6.98 -32.59
C PRO A 406 -14.11 7.92 -32.71
N ILE A 407 -13.56 8.30 -31.57
CA ILE A 407 -12.31 9.05 -31.43
C ILE A 407 -11.19 8.04 -31.15
N LEU A 408 -10.00 8.28 -31.69
CA LEU A 408 -8.86 7.40 -31.48
C LEU A 408 -8.08 7.82 -30.24
N ASP A 409 -7.81 6.85 -29.36
CA ASP A 409 -6.85 6.99 -28.26
C ASP A 409 -5.45 7.27 -28.85
N THR A 410 -4.81 8.31 -28.33
CA THR A 410 -3.53 8.82 -28.84
C THR A 410 -2.30 8.31 -28.11
N ASP A 411 -2.42 7.85 -26.87
CA ASP A 411 -1.27 7.52 -26.01
C ASP A 411 -1.41 6.21 -25.21
N GLY A 412 -2.46 5.42 -25.49
CA GLY A 412 -2.73 4.14 -24.82
C GLY A 412 -3.14 4.35 -23.36
N LYS A 413 -3.67 5.52 -23.04
CA LYS A 413 -4.02 5.93 -21.68
C LYS A 413 -5.26 6.80 -21.73
N ALA A 414 -6.28 6.38 -21.00
CA ALA A 414 -7.42 7.21 -20.66
C ALA A 414 -7.02 8.66 -20.27
N GLY A 415 -7.63 9.63 -20.94
CA GLY A 415 -7.40 11.05 -20.67
C GLY A 415 -7.46 11.96 -21.90
N GLU A 416 -8.08 11.50 -22.99
CA GLU A 416 -8.13 12.20 -24.27
C GLU A 416 -8.80 13.55 -24.11
N THR A 417 -8.05 14.61 -24.37
CA THR A 417 -8.60 15.96 -24.35
C THR A 417 -8.98 16.38 -25.76
N LEU A 418 -10.28 16.52 -25.99
CA LEU A 418 -10.86 16.79 -27.29
C LEU A 418 -11.49 18.17 -27.35
N GLY A 419 -11.17 18.91 -28.41
CA GLY A 419 -11.94 20.07 -28.84
C GLY A 419 -13.06 19.69 -29.81
N GLY A 420 -13.87 20.67 -30.21
CA GLY A 420 -14.93 20.45 -31.20
C GLY A 420 -16.26 20.01 -30.61
N PHE A 421 -16.37 19.94 -29.28
CA PHE A 421 -17.65 19.98 -28.61
C PHE A 421 -18.26 21.37 -28.77
N SER A 422 -19.54 21.42 -29.12
CA SER A 422 -20.34 22.63 -29.15
C SER A 422 -21.70 22.37 -28.52
N ALA A 423 -22.09 23.21 -27.59
CA ALA A 423 -23.44 23.21 -27.06
C ALA A 423 -24.26 24.20 -27.89
N THR A 424 -25.36 23.72 -28.45
CA THR A 424 -26.41 24.58 -28.97
C THR A 424 -27.63 24.37 -28.12
N ALA A 425 -28.07 25.44 -27.48
CA ALA A 425 -29.37 25.52 -26.85
C ALA A 425 -29.92 26.90 -27.15
N THR A 426 -31.24 27.02 -27.16
CA THR A 426 -31.92 28.30 -27.26
C THR A 426 -32.76 28.46 -26.03
N ASP A 427 -32.63 29.59 -25.39
CA ASP A 427 -33.55 29.95 -24.34
C ASP A 427 -34.84 30.50 -24.96
N PRO A 428 -36.03 29.91 -24.69
CA PRO A 428 -37.28 30.42 -25.22
C PRO A 428 -37.64 31.83 -24.73
N ASP A 429 -37.13 32.23 -23.56
CA ASP A 429 -37.28 33.56 -22.97
C ASP A 429 -36.18 34.54 -23.45
N GLY A 430 -35.19 34.02 -24.17
CA GLY A 430 -34.13 34.78 -24.84
C GLY A 430 -32.93 35.09 -23.93
N ASP A 431 -32.81 34.40 -22.80
CA ASP A 431 -31.74 34.56 -21.84
C ASP A 431 -30.38 34.03 -22.32
N ASP A 432 -29.30 34.63 -21.80
CA ASP A 432 -27.92 34.25 -22.12
C ASP A 432 -27.58 32.91 -21.43
N LEU A 433 -27.27 31.89 -22.23
CA LEU A 433 -27.00 30.56 -21.71
C LEU A 433 -25.55 30.37 -21.28
N THR A 434 -25.40 29.75 -20.11
CA THR A 434 -24.16 29.15 -19.65
C THR A 434 -24.24 27.64 -19.78
N TYR A 435 -23.08 27.00 -19.96
CA TYR A 435 -23.00 25.56 -20.21
C TYR A 435 -21.99 24.96 -19.26
N GLU A 436 -22.39 23.93 -18.53
CA GLU A 436 -21.51 23.06 -17.78
C GLU A 436 -21.55 21.67 -18.40
N TRP A 437 -20.37 21.14 -18.70
CA TRP A 437 -20.22 19.87 -19.36
C TRP A 437 -19.83 18.79 -18.37
N PHE A 438 -20.45 17.65 -18.53
CA PHE A 438 -20.22 16.46 -17.73
C PHE A 438 -19.72 15.35 -18.61
N VAL A 439 -18.66 14.67 -18.15
CA VAL A 439 -18.19 13.43 -18.73
C VAL A 439 -18.32 12.35 -17.67
N ASN A 440 -19.08 11.30 -17.98
CA ASN A 440 -19.39 10.18 -17.07
C ASN A 440 -19.93 10.65 -15.71
N GLY A 441 -20.76 11.71 -15.73
CA GLY A 441 -21.38 12.30 -14.54
C GLY A 441 -20.51 13.27 -13.73
N ASN A 442 -19.23 13.46 -14.10
CA ASN A 442 -18.33 14.40 -13.44
C ASN A 442 -18.20 15.70 -14.23
N SER A 443 -18.16 16.85 -13.54
CA SER A 443 -17.93 18.16 -14.18
C SER A 443 -16.56 18.17 -14.86
N ALA A 444 -16.54 18.48 -16.15
CA ALA A 444 -15.38 18.30 -17.03
C ALA A 444 -15.02 19.56 -17.83
N GLY A 445 -15.91 20.56 -17.89
CA GLY A 445 -15.63 21.82 -18.57
C GLY A 445 -16.81 22.78 -18.58
N SER A 446 -16.58 24.00 -19.05
CA SER A 446 -17.61 25.05 -19.10
C SER A 446 -17.54 25.84 -20.41
N GLY A 447 -18.67 26.39 -20.83
CA GLY A 447 -18.81 27.26 -22.01
C GLY A 447 -19.39 26.54 -23.23
N ALA A 448 -19.78 27.32 -24.25
CA ALA A 448 -20.47 26.81 -25.43
C ALA A 448 -19.58 25.95 -26.36
N SER A 449 -18.26 26.01 -26.21
CA SER A 449 -17.31 25.19 -26.99
C SER A 449 -16.10 24.81 -26.13
N PRO A 450 -16.25 23.86 -25.20
CA PRO A 450 -15.17 23.46 -24.31
C PRO A 450 -14.16 22.55 -25.01
N SER A 451 -13.01 22.37 -24.36
CA SER A 451 -12.18 21.17 -24.57
C SER A 451 -12.43 20.26 -23.37
N LEU A 452 -12.86 19.02 -23.62
CA LEU A 452 -13.23 18.06 -22.58
C LEU A 452 -12.21 16.93 -22.54
N THR A 453 -11.81 16.55 -21.34
CA THR A 453 -11.00 15.36 -21.08
C THR A 453 -11.92 14.16 -20.86
N LEU A 454 -11.80 13.14 -21.70
CA LEU A 454 -12.51 11.88 -21.56
C LEU A 454 -11.70 10.98 -20.61
N PRO A 455 -12.23 10.66 -19.41
CA PRO A 455 -11.46 10.04 -18.34
C PRO A 455 -11.33 8.52 -18.47
N VAL A 456 -12.00 7.90 -19.44
CA VAL A 456 -11.93 6.46 -19.71
C VAL A 456 -11.81 6.22 -21.21
N ASP A 457 -11.14 5.14 -21.57
CA ASP A 457 -11.21 4.58 -22.91
C ASP A 457 -12.56 3.86 -23.06
N GLY A 458 -13.13 3.85 -24.27
CA GLY A 458 -14.47 3.33 -24.54
C GLY A 458 -15.57 4.39 -24.46
N ALA A 459 -16.78 3.97 -24.10
CA ALA A 459 -17.97 4.81 -24.15
C ALA A 459 -17.97 5.87 -23.04
N ASN A 460 -17.74 7.12 -23.41
CA ASN A 460 -17.91 8.26 -22.53
C ASN A 460 -19.27 8.89 -22.75
N THR A 461 -20.09 8.95 -21.70
CA THR A 461 -21.35 9.69 -21.77
C THR A 461 -21.05 11.16 -21.54
N VAL A 462 -21.25 11.96 -22.58
CA VAL A 462 -21.08 13.41 -22.54
C VAL A 462 -22.45 14.05 -22.62
N PHE A 463 -22.76 14.86 -21.61
CA PHE A 463 -23.89 15.75 -21.66
C PHE A 463 -23.48 17.11 -21.11
N PHE A 464 -24.19 18.15 -21.50
CA PHE A 464 -24.11 19.43 -20.81
C PHE A 464 -25.45 19.78 -20.17
N ILE A 465 -25.35 20.57 -19.12
CA ILE A 465 -26.45 21.32 -18.54
C ILE A 465 -26.33 22.74 -19.08
N ALA A 466 -27.36 23.18 -19.80
CA ALA A 466 -27.52 24.59 -20.12
C ALA A 466 -28.32 25.24 -19.00
N SER A 467 -27.78 26.31 -18.46
CA SER A 467 -28.45 27.15 -17.47
C SER A 467 -28.62 28.53 -18.07
N ASP A 468 -29.86 29.00 -18.11
CA ASP A 468 -30.21 30.38 -18.45
C ASP A 468 -29.78 31.40 -17.37
N GLY A 469 -29.21 30.92 -16.26
CA GLY A 469 -28.88 31.77 -15.11
C GLY A 469 -30.12 32.36 -14.42
N LYS A 470 -31.32 31.88 -14.80
CA LYS A 470 -32.66 32.27 -14.35
C LYS A 470 -33.46 31.12 -13.72
N GLY A 471 -32.78 30.01 -13.40
CA GLY A 471 -33.36 28.86 -12.71
C GLY A 471 -33.92 27.80 -13.65
N GLY A 472 -33.91 28.04 -14.96
CA GLY A 472 -34.16 27.04 -15.98
C GLY A 472 -32.86 26.32 -16.32
N GLU A 473 -32.80 25.06 -15.91
CA GLU A 473 -31.74 24.16 -16.31
C GLU A 473 -32.33 23.07 -17.18
N ALA A 474 -31.70 22.85 -18.31
CA ALA A 474 -32.01 21.73 -19.15
C ALA A 474 -30.75 20.91 -19.35
N THR A 475 -30.90 19.61 -19.10
CA THR A 475 -29.85 18.63 -19.36
C THR A 475 -30.06 18.13 -20.79
N SER A 476 -29.03 18.24 -21.61
CA SER A 476 -29.04 17.65 -22.95
C SER A 476 -29.14 16.12 -22.85
N ASP A 477 -29.71 15.49 -23.89
CA ASP A 477 -29.54 14.05 -24.03
C ASP A 477 -28.06 13.73 -24.10
N ALA A 478 -27.63 12.73 -23.33
CA ALA A 478 -26.24 12.30 -23.36
C ALA A 478 -25.90 11.74 -24.73
N VAL A 479 -24.83 12.27 -25.34
CA VAL A 479 -24.19 11.61 -26.47
C VAL A 479 -23.12 10.69 -25.93
N THR A 480 -23.03 9.51 -26.52
CA THR A 480 -21.89 8.63 -26.26
C THR A 480 -20.78 9.03 -27.22
N VAL A 481 -19.67 9.50 -26.67
CA VAL A 481 -18.41 9.65 -27.41
C VAL A 481 -17.56 8.46 -27.06
N GLU A 482 -17.37 7.58 -28.04
CA GLU A 482 -16.53 6.42 -27.87
C GLU A 482 -15.09 6.78 -28.19
N VAL A 483 -14.19 6.57 -27.23
CA VAL A 483 -12.73 6.51 -27.46
C VAL A 483 -12.39 5.06 -27.74
N ARG A 484 -11.76 4.79 -28.87
CA ARG A 484 -11.28 3.45 -29.20
C ARG A 484 -9.79 3.50 -29.44
N GLU A 485 -9.10 2.43 -29.10
CA GLU A 485 -7.75 2.26 -29.58
C GLU A 485 -7.71 2.31 -31.11
N ASN A 486 -6.71 3.02 -31.64
CA ASN A 486 -6.35 2.91 -33.04
C ASN A 486 -5.92 1.47 -33.37
N GLN A 487 -6.40 0.91 -34.48
CA GLN A 487 -6.01 -0.44 -34.90
C GLN A 487 -4.86 -0.38 -35.90
N ALA A 488 -3.93 -1.34 -35.79
CA ALA A 488 -2.90 -1.48 -36.80
C ALA A 488 -3.54 -1.88 -38.15
N PRO A 489 -2.96 -1.49 -39.31
CA PRO A 489 -3.44 -1.92 -40.61
C PRO A 489 -3.56 -3.45 -40.72
N VAL A 490 -4.65 -3.97 -41.28
CA VAL A 490 -4.78 -5.40 -41.55
C VAL A 490 -4.05 -5.71 -42.86
N VAL A 491 -2.97 -6.49 -42.76
CA VAL A 491 -2.14 -6.87 -43.90
C VAL A 491 -2.29 -8.35 -44.19
N THR A 492 -2.47 -8.69 -45.46
CA THR A 492 -2.43 -10.06 -45.96
C THR A 492 -1.26 -10.20 -46.92
N LEU A 493 -0.54 -11.30 -46.84
CA LEU A 493 0.55 -11.66 -47.74
C LEU A 493 0.37 -13.12 -48.14
N THR A 494 0.30 -13.38 -49.44
CA THR A 494 0.21 -14.72 -50.01
C THR A 494 1.36 -14.95 -50.96
N VAL A 495 1.79 -16.20 -51.08
CA VAL A 495 2.76 -16.68 -52.04
C VAL A 495 2.15 -17.78 -52.90
N ASN A 496 2.16 -17.59 -54.23
CA ASN A 496 1.50 -18.47 -55.20
C ASN A 496 0.03 -18.81 -54.85
N GLY A 497 -0.66 -17.88 -54.18
CA GLY A 497 -2.07 -18.02 -53.77
C GLY A 497 -2.30 -18.69 -52.41
N GLY A 498 -1.26 -19.08 -51.67
CA GLY A 498 -1.34 -19.63 -50.30
C GLY A 498 -0.49 -18.85 -49.31
N SER A 499 -0.56 -19.18 -48.01
CA SER A 499 0.26 -18.56 -46.95
C SER A 499 1.66 -19.20 -46.84
N SER A 500 1.80 -20.40 -47.39
CA SER A 500 3.06 -21.08 -47.62
C SER A 500 3.04 -21.75 -48.99
N THR A 501 4.21 -21.99 -49.57
CA THR A 501 4.33 -22.82 -50.77
C THR A 501 5.62 -23.61 -50.76
N THR A 502 5.58 -24.80 -51.36
CA THR A 502 6.78 -25.58 -51.64
C THR A 502 7.04 -25.56 -53.13
N VAL A 503 8.24 -25.13 -53.52
CA VAL A 503 8.64 -25.03 -54.93
C VAL A 503 9.86 -25.89 -55.21
N ASP A 504 9.88 -26.47 -56.40
CA ASP A 504 11.06 -27.11 -56.96
C ASP A 504 12.01 -26.05 -57.58
N TYR A 505 13.26 -26.44 -57.79
CA TYR A 505 14.27 -25.64 -58.48
C TYR A 505 13.75 -25.05 -59.83
N ASP A 506 14.11 -23.80 -60.12
CA ASP A 506 13.72 -23.01 -61.31
C ASP A 506 12.21 -22.64 -61.42
N GLN A 507 11.40 -22.81 -60.37
CA GLN A 507 10.01 -22.31 -60.38
C GLN A 507 9.88 -20.84 -59.95
N ASP A 508 8.90 -20.15 -60.54
CA ASP A 508 8.57 -18.77 -60.20
C ASP A 508 7.83 -18.68 -58.85
N VAL A 509 8.14 -17.62 -58.10
CA VAL A 509 7.50 -17.31 -56.82
C VAL A 509 6.84 -15.94 -56.92
N THR A 510 5.52 -15.90 -56.74
CA THR A 510 4.71 -14.69 -56.80
C THR A 510 4.16 -14.35 -55.43
N PHE A 511 4.53 -13.18 -54.89
CA PHE A 511 3.94 -12.63 -53.67
C PHE A 511 2.83 -11.64 -54.01
N THR A 512 1.66 -11.82 -53.40
CA THR A 512 0.52 -10.89 -53.50
C THR A 512 0.13 -10.43 -52.12
N TRP A 513 -0.06 -9.12 -51.93
CA TRP A 513 -0.50 -8.56 -50.67
C TRP A 513 -1.72 -7.65 -50.83
N ASN A 514 -2.43 -7.48 -49.73
CA ASN A 514 -3.49 -6.48 -49.57
C ASN A 514 -3.42 -5.92 -48.15
N ALA A 515 -3.43 -4.59 -48.02
CA ALA A 515 -3.43 -3.89 -46.75
C ALA A 515 -4.65 -2.98 -46.67
N VAL A 516 -5.40 -3.08 -45.58
CA VAL A 516 -6.58 -2.27 -45.30
C VAL A 516 -6.46 -1.75 -43.86
N ASP A 517 -6.41 -0.44 -43.72
CA ASP A 517 -6.48 0.24 -42.43
C ASP A 517 -7.96 0.39 -42.03
N PRO A 518 -8.40 -0.13 -40.88
CA PRO A 518 -9.80 -0.07 -40.46
C PRO A 518 -10.34 1.37 -40.36
N GLU A 519 -9.49 2.33 -40.04
CA GLU A 519 -9.78 3.75 -39.85
C GLU A 519 -9.55 4.59 -41.12
N GLY A 520 -8.91 4.03 -42.15
CA GLY A 520 -8.61 4.67 -43.42
C GLY A 520 -7.44 5.67 -43.36
N ARG A 521 -6.54 5.55 -42.39
CA ARG A 521 -5.49 6.55 -42.09
C ARG A 521 -4.05 6.06 -42.32
N MET A 522 -3.81 5.35 -43.42
CA MET A 522 -2.44 4.94 -43.81
C MET A 522 -1.53 6.14 -44.09
N SER A 523 -0.30 6.14 -43.57
CA SER A 523 0.67 7.24 -43.76
C SER A 523 1.86 6.85 -44.65
N GLY A 524 2.04 7.58 -45.76
CA GLY A 524 3.30 7.67 -46.53
C GLY A 524 3.82 6.38 -47.21
N PRO A 525 4.92 6.47 -48.00
CA PRO A 525 5.51 5.31 -48.68
C PRO A 525 6.35 4.51 -47.69
N GLY A 526 5.71 3.58 -46.98
CA GLY A 526 6.29 2.79 -45.90
C GLY A 526 6.42 1.28 -46.16
N THR A 527 6.30 0.80 -47.40
CA THR A 527 6.38 -0.65 -47.65
C THR A 527 7.83 -1.13 -47.68
N PHE A 528 8.21 -1.92 -46.68
CA PHE A 528 9.44 -2.71 -46.69
C PHE A 528 9.08 -4.18 -46.81
N LEU A 529 9.33 -4.77 -47.99
CA LEU A 529 9.32 -6.22 -48.13
C LEU A 529 10.72 -6.72 -47.77
N THR A 530 10.82 -7.47 -46.68
CA THR A 530 12.09 -8.01 -46.18
C THR A 530 12.10 -9.52 -46.34
N PHE A 531 13.25 -10.06 -46.74
CA PHE A 531 13.48 -11.49 -46.89
C PHE A 531 14.48 -11.94 -45.83
N ALA A 532 14.12 -12.96 -45.06
CA ALA A 532 15.03 -13.71 -44.22
C ALA A 532 15.26 -15.08 -44.85
N THR A 533 16.51 -15.48 -44.99
CA THR A 533 16.90 -16.72 -45.65
C THR A 533 17.90 -17.50 -44.81
N ASP A 534 17.81 -18.83 -44.84
CA ASP A 534 18.78 -19.76 -44.24
C ASP A 534 19.92 -20.16 -45.22
N GLY A 535 20.02 -19.46 -46.35
CA GLY A 535 20.95 -19.72 -47.46
C GLY A 535 21.10 -18.52 -48.40
N ASP A 536 21.91 -18.65 -49.46
CA ASP A 536 22.22 -17.56 -50.41
C ASP A 536 21.21 -17.50 -51.58
N PHE A 537 20.00 -16.95 -51.36
CA PHE A 537 18.89 -17.16 -52.30
C PHE A 537 18.87 -16.33 -53.60
N GLY A 538 19.94 -15.59 -53.93
CA GLY A 538 19.99 -14.70 -55.10
C GLY A 538 19.08 -13.46 -55.01
N ILE A 539 18.14 -13.45 -54.07
CA ILE A 539 17.48 -12.28 -53.49
C ILE A 539 18.44 -11.73 -52.43
N GLY A 540 19.16 -10.64 -52.72
CA GLY A 540 20.15 -10.08 -51.78
C GLY A 540 19.52 -9.75 -50.41
N PRO A 541 20.30 -9.75 -49.31
CA PRO A 541 19.80 -9.62 -47.92
C PRO A 541 19.33 -8.19 -47.55
N GLY A 542 18.75 -7.45 -48.50
CA GLY A 542 18.29 -6.08 -48.31
C GLY A 542 16.76 -5.95 -48.40
N PRO A 543 16.16 -4.97 -47.70
CA PRO A 543 14.76 -4.62 -47.91
C PRO A 543 14.54 -4.22 -49.37
N ILE A 544 13.55 -4.85 -50.03
CA ILE A 544 13.03 -4.38 -51.31
C ILE A 544 11.97 -3.33 -50.98
N VAL A 545 12.27 -2.07 -51.29
CA VAL A 545 11.32 -0.96 -51.14
C VAL A 545 10.36 -1.00 -52.33
N VAL A 546 9.07 -1.21 -52.05
CA VAL A 546 8.00 -1.13 -53.05
C VAL A 546 7.20 0.12 -52.76
N ASP A 547 7.29 1.14 -53.62
CA ASP A 547 6.58 2.40 -53.38
C ASP A 547 5.09 2.23 -53.74
N SER A 548 4.26 1.88 -52.76
CA SER A 548 2.81 1.85 -52.90
C SER A 548 2.14 2.64 -51.76
N THR A 549 1.29 3.60 -52.11
CA THR A 549 0.62 4.51 -51.16
C THR A 549 -0.83 4.12 -50.83
N SER A 550 -1.31 2.99 -51.36
CA SER A 550 -2.50 2.23 -50.94
C SER A 550 -2.78 1.10 -51.93
N GLY A 551 -3.42 0.02 -51.47
CA GLY A 551 -4.05 -0.98 -52.34
C GLY A 551 -3.24 -2.23 -52.68
N SER A 552 -3.97 -3.31 -52.96
CA SER A 552 -3.42 -4.62 -53.31
C SER A 552 -2.40 -4.55 -54.45
N SER A 553 -1.27 -5.24 -54.28
CA SER A 553 -0.18 -5.29 -55.26
C SER A 553 0.44 -6.68 -55.32
N THR A 554 1.14 -6.96 -56.42
CA THR A 554 1.78 -8.26 -56.69
C THR A 554 3.21 -8.04 -57.18
N VAL A 555 4.17 -8.81 -56.65
CA VAL A 555 5.55 -8.87 -57.13
C VAL A 555 5.90 -10.33 -57.44
N SER A 556 6.48 -10.56 -58.62
CA SER A 556 6.95 -11.88 -59.05
C SER A 556 8.46 -11.90 -59.19
N PHE A 557 9.09 -12.95 -58.70
CA PHE A 557 10.52 -13.18 -58.81
C PHE A 557 10.77 -14.35 -59.78
N SER A 558 11.61 -14.11 -60.79
CA SER A 558 12.08 -15.13 -61.75
C SER A 558 13.60 -15.09 -61.87
N PRO A 559 14.30 -16.24 -61.89
CA PRO A 559 14.17 -17.40 -61.02
C PRO A 559 15.13 -17.33 -59.82
N VAL A 560 14.73 -17.93 -58.69
CA VAL A 560 15.52 -18.08 -57.46
C VAL A 560 16.72 -19.00 -57.78
N THR A 561 17.95 -18.45 -57.80
CA THR A 561 19.17 -19.18 -58.19
C THR A 561 20.03 -19.50 -56.98
N VAL A 562 19.93 -20.72 -56.45
CA VAL A 562 20.48 -21.08 -55.13
C VAL A 562 20.87 -22.54 -55.01
N SER A 563 21.88 -22.76 -54.17
CA SER A 563 22.64 -23.96 -53.82
C SER A 563 21.85 -25.28 -53.67
N GLU A 564 22.54 -26.39 -53.96
CA GLU A 564 22.07 -27.80 -53.96
C GLU A 564 21.51 -28.31 -52.60
N SER A 565 21.53 -27.51 -51.54
CA SER A 565 21.16 -27.88 -50.17
C SER A 565 19.67 -27.75 -49.82
N GLY A 566 18.85 -27.09 -50.65
CA GLY A 566 17.50 -26.67 -50.24
C GLY A 566 17.52 -25.59 -49.15
N GLY A 567 16.35 -25.13 -48.71
CA GLY A 567 16.19 -24.21 -47.57
C GLY A 567 14.88 -23.40 -47.57
N THR A 568 14.76 -22.47 -46.64
CA THR A 568 13.54 -21.69 -46.36
C THR A 568 13.76 -20.20 -46.59
N VAL A 569 12.79 -19.57 -47.26
CA VAL A 569 12.69 -18.12 -47.41
C VAL A 569 11.43 -17.62 -46.70
N THR A 570 11.63 -16.73 -45.73
CA THR A 570 10.53 -16.04 -45.05
C THR A 570 10.44 -14.61 -45.57
N ALA A 571 9.29 -14.24 -46.12
CA ALA A 571 9.00 -12.89 -46.57
C ALA A 571 8.09 -12.19 -45.55
N ASN A 572 8.51 -11.01 -45.08
CA ASN A 572 7.72 -10.18 -44.17
C ASN A 572 7.40 -8.85 -44.86
N ILE A 573 6.14 -8.44 -44.78
CA ILE A 573 5.66 -7.13 -45.23
C ILE A 573 5.08 -6.36 -44.04
N GLN A 574 5.31 -5.04 -44.02
CA GLN A 574 4.81 -4.14 -42.98
C GLN A 574 4.15 -2.91 -43.61
N PHE A 575 3.03 -2.49 -43.03
CA PHE A 575 2.37 -1.21 -43.30
C PHE A 575 2.16 -0.47 -41.98
N THR A 576 2.29 0.85 -42.02
CA THR A 576 2.14 1.71 -40.83
C THR A 576 1.08 2.77 -41.09
N ASP A 577 0.27 3.08 -40.09
CA ASP A 577 -0.71 4.17 -40.12
C ASP A 577 -0.10 5.53 -39.72
N ASP A 578 -0.93 6.57 -39.61
CA ASP A 578 -0.54 7.91 -39.17
C ASP A 578 -0.30 8.04 -37.65
N PHE A 579 -0.54 6.98 -36.87
CA PHE A 579 -0.26 6.85 -35.43
C PHE A 579 0.95 5.95 -35.13
N ASN A 580 1.70 5.53 -36.15
CA ASN A 580 2.84 4.61 -36.07
C ASN A 580 2.49 3.16 -35.64
N LYS A 581 1.23 2.71 -35.66
CA LYS A 581 0.93 1.28 -35.46
C LYS A 581 1.19 0.51 -36.76
N ALA A 582 1.73 -0.69 -36.61
CA ALA A 582 2.28 -1.47 -37.72
C ALA A 582 1.52 -2.78 -37.96
N GLY A 583 0.84 -2.87 -39.10
CA GLY A 583 0.31 -4.09 -39.65
C GLY A 583 1.40 -4.92 -40.30
N THR A 584 1.48 -6.21 -40.00
CA THR A 584 2.51 -7.10 -40.58
C THR A 584 1.89 -8.38 -41.12
N ALA A 585 2.51 -8.95 -42.16
CA ALA A 585 2.14 -10.27 -42.67
C ALA A 585 3.38 -11.03 -43.13
N THR A 586 3.33 -12.36 -42.98
CA THR A 586 4.45 -13.26 -43.29
C THR A 586 4.00 -14.37 -44.23
N ALA A 587 4.82 -14.67 -45.24
CA ALA A 587 4.66 -15.83 -46.11
C ALA A 587 5.96 -16.65 -46.13
N VAL A 588 5.82 -17.97 -46.26
CA VAL A 588 6.97 -18.90 -46.22
C VAL A 588 7.08 -19.63 -47.56
N VAL A 589 8.29 -19.68 -48.09
CA VAL A 589 8.63 -20.46 -49.29
C VAL A 589 9.65 -21.50 -48.91
N ILE A 590 9.32 -22.76 -49.15
CA ILE A 590 10.22 -23.90 -48.92
C ILE A 590 10.75 -24.36 -50.27
N VAL A 591 12.07 -24.36 -50.41
CA VAL A 591 12.74 -24.77 -51.65
C VAL A 591 13.31 -26.16 -51.45
N ARG A 592 12.78 -27.12 -52.22
CA ARG A 592 13.25 -28.51 -52.15
C ARG A 592 14.65 -28.64 -52.75
N ALA A 593 15.52 -29.37 -52.06
CA ALA A 593 16.78 -29.84 -52.63
C ALA A 593 16.52 -30.76 -53.84
N ARG A 594 17.43 -30.81 -54.82
CA ARG A 594 17.31 -31.77 -55.93
C ARG A 594 17.44 -33.20 -55.42
N ASP A 595 16.33 -33.92 -55.34
CA ASP A 595 16.40 -35.37 -55.31
C ASP A 595 16.69 -35.90 -56.72
N SER A 596 17.75 -36.69 -56.84
CA SER A 596 18.14 -37.39 -58.08
C SER A 596 17.64 -38.84 -58.12
N SER A 597 16.92 -39.29 -57.08
CA SER A 597 16.47 -40.67 -56.91
C SER A 597 15.06 -40.94 -57.44
N GLY A 598 14.19 -39.93 -57.52
CA GLY A 598 12.85 -40.04 -58.13
C GLY A 598 11.84 -40.84 -57.29
N GLU A 599 12.11 -41.03 -56.00
CA GLU A 599 11.14 -41.57 -55.05
C GLU A 599 10.19 -40.47 -54.55
N GLU A 600 8.91 -40.80 -54.41
CA GLU A 600 7.91 -39.88 -53.87
C GLU A 600 8.21 -39.68 -52.36
N PRO A 601 8.35 -38.43 -51.87
CA PRO A 601 8.67 -38.19 -50.47
C PRO A 601 7.56 -38.75 -49.55
N PRO A 602 7.90 -39.14 -48.30
CA PRO A 602 6.91 -39.60 -47.34
C PRO A 602 5.82 -38.52 -47.15
N ALA A 603 4.59 -38.96 -46.87
CA ALA A 603 3.48 -38.06 -46.58
C ALA A 603 3.89 -37.04 -45.50
N ASN A 604 3.51 -35.77 -45.69
CA ASN A 604 3.73 -34.72 -44.71
C ASN A 604 2.44 -34.45 -43.95
N ASN A 605 2.41 -34.79 -42.67
CA ASN A 605 1.30 -34.48 -41.78
C ASN A 605 1.44 -33.05 -41.29
N ASN A 606 0.34 -32.31 -41.22
CA ASN A 606 0.38 -30.96 -40.69
C ASN A 606 0.67 -30.97 -39.18
N PRO A 607 1.33 -29.93 -38.63
CA PRO A 607 1.60 -29.82 -37.20
C PRO A 607 0.29 -29.73 -36.40
N THR A 608 0.27 -30.26 -35.18
CA THR A 608 -0.87 -30.14 -34.25
C THR A 608 -0.63 -28.99 -33.27
N ILE A 609 -1.64 -28.13 -33.08
CA ILE A 609 -1.59 -26.94 -32.22
C ILE A 609 -2.50 -27.16 -31.00
N GLU A 610 -1.98 -26.89 -29.82
CA GLU A 610 -2.73 -26.78 -28.57
C GLU A 610 -2.45 -25.41 -27.94
N ILE A 611 -3.51 -24.61 -27.73
CA ILE A 611 -3.40 -23.33 -27.02
C ILE A 611 -3.73 -23.56 -25.55
N VAL A 612 -2.78 -23.21 -24.68
CA VAL A 612 -2.86 -23.38 -23.23
C VAL A 612 -3.06 -22.02 -22.58
N GLY A 613 -4.13 -21.91 -21.79
CA GLY A 613 -4.52 -20.73 -21.02
C GLY A 613 -6.04 -20.65 -20.83
N PRO A 614 -6.55 -19.90 -19.85
CA PRO A 614 -7.97 -19.60 -19.76
C PRO A 614 -8.44 -18.86 -21.02
N THR A 615 -9.73 -18.99 -21.35
CA THR A 615 -10.37 -18.26 -22.46
C THR A 615 -11.29 -17.14 -21.95
N SER A 616 -11.46 -17.02 -20.64
CA SER A 616 -12.22 -15.96 -19.98
C SER A 616 -11.38 -15.37 -18.85
N TYR A 617 -11.29 -14.04 -18.82
CA TYR A 617 -10.49 -13.26 -17.91
C TYR A 617 -11.36 -12.19 -17.27
N GLU A 618 -11.20 -11.99 -15.97
CA GLU A 618 -11.72 -10.81 -15.27
C GLU A 618 -10.79 -9.65 -15.56
N ASP A 619 -11.34 -8.47 -15.82
CA ASP A 619 -10.55 -7.24 -15.82
C ASP A 619 -10.25 -6.82 -14.38
N THR A 620 -8.96 -6.76 -14.08
CA THR A 620 -8.43 -6.55 -12.73
C THR A 620 -8.04 -5.11 -12.44
N ASP A 621 -8.00 -4.25 -13.46
CA ASP A 621 -7.62 -2.85 -13.31
C ASP A 621 -8.62 -1.92 -14.03
N ALA A 622 -8.50 -0.61 -13.81
CA ALA A 622 -9.38 0.36 -14.46
C ALA A 622 -8.84 0.78 -15.85
N LEU A 623 -7.86 0.04 -16.41
CA LEU A 623 -7.37 0.26 -17.76
C LEU A 623 -8.23 -0.55 -18.72
N ALA A 624 -8.39 -0.11 -19.96
CA ALA A 624 -9.19 -0.87 -20.91
C ALA A 624 -8.59 -2.25 -21.19
N GLY A 625 -9.39 -3.30 -20.99
CA GLY A 625 -8.97 -4.67 -21.26
C GLY A 625 -8.04 -5.26 -20.21
N GLU A 626 -7.64 -6.52 -20.39
CA GLU A 626 -6.83 -7.27 -19.42
C GLU A 626 -5.55 -7.83 -20.05
N ALA A 627 -4.46 -7.87 -19.30
CA ALA A 627 -3.20 -8.42 -19.75
C ALA A 627 -3.26 -9.96 -19.76
N VAL A 628 -3.39 -10.54 -20.95
CA VAL A 628 -3.51 -11.99 -21.13
C VAL A 628 -2.22 -12.56 -21.68
N THR A 629 -1.84 -13.72 -21.13
CA THR A 629 -0.75 -14.55 -21.65
C THR A 629 -1.30 -15.88 -22.16
N LEU A 630 -1.10 -16.17 -23.45
CA LEU A 630 -1.43 -17.44 -24.08
C LEU A 630 -0.14 -18.15 -24.51
N THR A 631 -0.11 -19.48 -24.35
CA THR A 631 1.00 -20.31 -24.81
C THR A 631 0.50 -21.30 -25.86
N ALA A 632 1.22 -21.48 -26.95
CA ALA A 632 0.91 -22.45 -28.00
C ALA A 632 1.96 -23.58 -28.02
N ASN A 633 1.50 -24.77 -27.68
CA ASN A 633 2.25 -25.99 -27.86
C ASN A 633 2.03 -26.49 -29.28
N VAL A 634 3.13 -26.75 -30.00
CA VAL A 634 3.07 -27.27 -31.37
C VAL A 634 3.88 -28.54 -31.41
N THR A 635 3.24 -29.60 -31.87
CA THR A 635 3.86 -30.91 -32.07
C THR A 635 3.72 -31.31 -33.52
N ASP A 636 4.74 -31.96 -34.07
CA ASP A 636 4.71 -32.50 -35.41
C ASP A 636 4.82 -34.03 -35.34
N ALA A 637 3.89 -34.73 -35.99
CA ALA A 637 3.81 -36.19 -35.91
C ALA A 637 4.95 -36.88 -36.69
N ASP A 638 5.53 -36.18 -37.66
CA ASP A 638 6.60 -36.68 -38.50
C ASP A 638 7.99 -36.30 -37.97
N GLY A 639 8.04 -35.42 -36.96
CA GLY A 639 9.25 -34.97 -36.29
C GLY A 639 9.96 -33.82 -37.01
N ASP A 640 9.27 -33.11 -37.91
CA ASP A 640 9.81 -31.98 -38.63
C ASP A 640 9.98 -30.74 -37.74
N ASP A 641 10.99 -29.93 -38.06
CA ASP A 641 11.21 -28.66 -37.38
C ASP A 641 10.09 -27.66 -37.74
N ILE A 642 9.59 -26.94 -36.73
CA ILE A 642 8.63 -25.85 -36.91
C ILE A 642 9.38 -24.58 -37.31
N VAL A 643 9.23 -24.18 -38.57
CA VAL A 643 9.95 -23.03 -39.16
C VAL A 643 9.21 -21.70 -39.00
N LEU A 644 7.91 -21.74 -38.67
CA LEU A 644 7.13 -20.55 -38.33
C LEU A 644 6.20 -20.81 -37.14
N ARG A 645 6.21 -19.88 -36.18
CA ARG A 645 5.24 -19.75 -35.09
C ARG A 645 4.71 -18.33 -35.09
N GLN A 646 3.44 -18.14 -35.43
CA GLN A 646 2.88 -16.81 -35.60
C GLN A 646 1.55 -16.69 -34.87
N TRP A 647 1.48 -15.74 -33.96
CA TRP A 647 0.23 -15.26 -33.39
C TRP A 647 -0.29 -14.10 -34.23
N THR A 648 -1.60 -14.06 -34.44
CA THR A 648 -2.32 -12.94 -35.04
C THR A 648 -3.50 -12.58 -34.15
N ALA A 649 -3.52 -11.36 -33.64
CA ALA A 649 -4.63 -10.86 -32.85
C ALA A 649 -4.67 -9.33 -32.91
N LEU A 650 -5.86 -8.72 -32.87
CA LEU A 650 -6.04 -7.26 -32.99
C LEU A 650 -5.32 -6.66 -34.23
N GLY A 651 -5.20 -7.43 -35.33
CA GLY A 651 -4.52 -6.99 -36.55
C GLY A 651 -2.98 -7.03 -36.50
N GLU A 652 -2.39 -7.32 -35.35
CA GLU A 652 -0.93 -7.43 -35.18
C GLU A 652 -0.48 -8.89 -35.23
N THR A 653 0.76 -9.10 -35.68
CA THR A 653 1.40 -10.41 -35.62
C THR A 653 2.60 -10.41 -34.68
N SER A 654 2.79 -11.51 -33.97
CA SER A 654 3.99 -11.75 -33.15
C SER A 654 4.52 -13.15 -33.39
N SER A 655 5.83 -13.33 -33.20
CA SER A 655 6.53 -14.60 -33.41
C SER A 655 6.89 -15.25 -32.08
N GLY A 656 6.78 -16.57 -31.99
CA GLY A 656 7.16 -17.35 -30.82
C GLY A 656 6.04 -18.22 -30.26
N ALA A 657 6.35 -18.95 -29.17
CA ALA A 657 5.41 -19.87 -28.53
C ALA A 657 4.45 -19.18 -27.54
N VAL A 658 4.74 -17.95 -27.12
CA VAL A 658 3.97 -17.21 -26.10
C VAL A 658 3.51 -15.87 -26.67
N LEU A 659 2.22 -15.57 -26.51
CA LEU A 659 1.63 -14.26 -26.74
C LEU A 659 1.30 -13.63 -25.39
N SER A 660 1.91 -12.50 -25.07
CA SER A 660 1.56 -11.71 -23.88
C SER A 660 1.14 -10.32 -24.33
N ARG A 661 -0.14 -9.98 -24.17
CA ARG A 661 -0.69 -8.68 -24.57
C ARG A 661 -1.96 -8.33 -23.81
N ARG A 662 -2.26 -7.04 -23.72
CA ARG A 662 -3.57 -6.55 -23.25
C ARG A 662 -4.64 -6.77 -24.34
N PHE A 663 -5.78 -7.31 -23.93
CA PHE A 663 -6.94 -7.58 -24.78
C PHE A 663 -8.11 -6.72 -24.32
N PRO A 664 -8.81 -6.03 -25.24
CA PRO A 664 -9.94 -5.20 -24.86
C PRO A 664 -11.09 -6.03 -24.27
N ASP A 665 -11.95 -5.36 -23.51
CA ASP A 665 -13.17 -5.95 -22.97
C ASP A 665 -14.04 -6.57 -24.08
N GLY A 666 -14.58 -7.76 -23.78
CA GLY A 666 -15.36 -8.56 -24.69
C GLY A 666 -14.54 -9.65 -25.40
N ASP A 667 -15.08 -10.14 -26.50
CA ASP A 667 -14.54 -11.28 -27.24
C ASP A 667 -13.52 -10.82 -28.30
N THR A 668 -12.27 -11.22 -28.14
CA THR A 668 -11.22 -11.03 -29.15
C THR A 668 -10.79 -12.36 -29.75
N PRO A 669 -10.91 -12.56 -31.08
CA PRO A 669 -10.34 -13.74 -31.74
C PRO A 669 -8.82 -13.63 -31.81
N VAL A 670 -8.15 -14.69 -31.38
CA VAL A 670 -6.71 -14.88 -31.45
C VAL A 670 -6.42 -16.09 -32.31
N THR A 671 -5.65 -15.89 -33.36
CA THR A 671 -5.26 -16.95 -34.29
C THR A 671 -3.81 -17.32 -34.06
N PHE A 672 -3.50 -18.61 -33.96
CA PHE A 672 -2.14 -19.12 -33.95
C PHE A 672 -1.92 -20.01 -35.16
N ARG A 673 -0.82 -19.76 -35.87
CA ARG A 673 -0.42 -20.45 -37.09
C ARG A 673 0.97 -21.05 -36.93
N ALA A 674 1.11 -22.30 -37.35
CA ALA A 674 2.38 -23.01 -37.39
C ALA A 674 2.64 -23.63 -38.77
N VAL A 675 3.90 -23.56 -39.23
CA VAL A 675 4.36 -24.19 -40.48
C VAL A 675 5.59 -25.03 -40.20
N ASP A 676 5.60 -26.28 -40.67
CA ASP A 676 6.75 -27.19 -40.58
C ASP A 676 7.76 -26.98 -41.74
N SER A 677 8.93 -27.59 -41.61
CA SER A 677 10.02 -27.50 -42.59
C SER A 677 9.76 -28.17 -43.96
N ARG A 678 8.68 -28.96 -44.10
CA ARG A 678 8.24 -29.61 -45.34
C ARG A 678 6.99 -28.96 -45.96
N GLY A 679 6.42 -27.94 -45.31
CA GLY A 679 5.33 -27.09 -45.80
C GLY A 679 3.94 -27.48 -45.31
N GLY A 680 3.83 -28.33 -44.30
CA GLY A 680 2.56 -28.59 -43.63
C GLY A 680 2.19 -27.40 -42.75
N GLU A 681 0.90 -27.07 -42.74
CA GLU A 681 0.39 -25.84 -42.15
C GLU A 681 -0.85 -26.14 -41.32
N SER A 682 -0.87 -25.62 -40.11
CA SER A 682 -2.05 -25.63 -39.24
C SER A 682 -2.32 -24.26 -38.66
N GLU A 683 -3.60 -24.00 -38.44
CA GLU A 683 -4.11 -22.77 -37.86
C GLU A 683 -5.19 -23.12 -36.83
N THR A 684 -5.19 -22.40 -35.70
CA THR A 684 -6.20 -22.55 -34.64
C THR A 684 -6.62 -21.17 -34.17
N VAL A 685 -7.93 -20.99 -33.93
CA VAL A 685 -8.49 -19.75 -33.41
C VAL A 685 -9.04 -20.01 -32.00
N VAL A 686 -8.64 -19.19 -31.04
CA VAL A 686 -9.22 -19.13 -29.70
C VAL A 686 -9.87 -17.76 -29.50
N THR A 687 -11.00 -17.73 -28.80
CA THR A 687 -11.61 -16.45 -28.38
C THR A 687 -11.14 -16.14 -26.97
N VAL A 688 -10.49 -15.01 -26.80
CA VAL A 688 -10.18 -14.43 -25.49
C VAL A 688 -11.33 -13.53 -25.10
N ASN A 689 -12.05 -13.88 -24.04
CA ASN A 689 -13.11 -13.06 -23.46
C ASN A 689 -12.55 -12.31 -22.24
N VAL A 690 -12.58 -10.99 -22.26
CA VAL A 690 -12.25 -10.15 -21.09
C VAL A 690 -13.54 -9.53 -20.56
N ALA A 691 -13.85 -9.73 -19.28
CA ALA A 691 -15.01 -9.10 -18.64
C ALA A 691 -14.78 -7.60 -18.45
N THR A 692 -15.85 -6.80 -18.40
CA THR A 692 -15.73 -5.37 -18.07
C THR A 692 -15.27 -5.17 -16.63
N PHE A 693 -14.40 -4.17 -16.39
CA PHE A 693 -13.98 -3.82 -15.03
C PHE A 693 -15.16 -3.63 -14.06
N VAL A 694 -15.10 -4.33 -12.93
CA VAL A 694 -16.06 -4.17 -11.81
C VAL A 694 -15.31 -3.59 -10.60
N PRO A 695 -15.66 -2.38 -10.13
CA PRO A 695 -15.00 -1.78 -8.98
C PRO A 695 -15.22 -2.61 -7.71
N ALA A 696 -14.27 -2.52 -6.77
CA ALA A 696 -14.40 -3.21 -5.49
C ALA A 696 -15.61 -2.69 -4.68
N PRO A 697 -16.39 -3.58 -4.04
CA PRO A 697 -17.59 -3.18 -3.33
C PRO A 697 -17.25 -2.31 -2.11
N SER A 698 -18.09 -1.33 -1.85
CA SER A 698 -18.01 -0.47 -0.67
C SER A 698 -18.34 -1.24 0.61
N ASN A 699 -17.93 -0.68 1.76
CA ASN A 699 -18.26 -1.26 3.08
C ASN A 699 -19.78 -1.45 3.30
N THR A 700 -20.61 -0.59 2.70
CA THR A 700 -22.08 -0.70 2.81
C THR A 700 -22.62 -1.85 1.98
N GLU A 701 -22.17 -2.01 0.73
CA GLU A 701 -22.62 -3.09 -0.16
C GLU A 701 -22.26 -4.47 0.40
N VAL A 702 -21.09 -4.59 1.05
CA VAL A 702 -20.71 -5.84 1.73
C VAL A 702 -21.62 -6.12 2.94
N LEU A 703 -22.02 -5.10 3.71
CA LEU A 703 -22.96 -5.27 4.83
C LEU A 703 -24.36 -5.73 4.38
N ASP A 704 -24.84 -5.23 3.24
CA ASP A 704 -26.10 -5.67 2.65
C ASP A 704 -26.01 -7.12 2.17
N THR A 705 -24.88 -7.49 1.55
CA THR A 705 -24.59 -8.86 1.12
C THR A 705 -24.56 -9.83 2.30
N ILE A 706 -23.91 -9.45 3.41
CA ILE A 706 -23.89 -10.22 4.67
C ILE A 706 -25.32 -10.48 5.17
N THR A 707 -26.16 -9.45 5.16
CA THR A 707 -27.54 -9.54 5.66
C THR A 707 -28.33 -10.57 4.85
N GLN A 708 -28.24 -10.51 3.52
CA GLN A 708 -28.94 -11.49 2.69
C GLN A 708 -28.35 -12.90 2.85
N GLN A 709 -27.02 -13.04 2.90
CA GLN A 709 -26.38 -14.35 3.09
C GLN A 709 -26.79 -15.02 4.42
N ASN A 710 -26.96 -14.23 5.49
CA ASN A 710 -27.47 -14.74 6.77
C ASN A 710 -28.92 -15.24 6.67
N ASN A 711 -29.79 -14.53 5.94
CA ASN A 711 -31.17 -15.01 5.70
C ASN A 711 -31.17 -16.32 4.91
N ASP A 712 -30.28 -16.44 3.92
CA ASP A 712 -30.13 -17.65 3.11
C ASP A 712 -29.66 -18.83 3.99
N ASN A 713 -28.72 -18.58 4.91
CA ASN A 713 -28.26 -19.56 5.90
C ASN A 713 -29.38 -20.04 6.84
N GLU A 714 -30.19 -19.12 7.36
CA GLU A 714 -31.31 -19.47 8.23
C GLU A 714 -32.35 -20.35 7.51
N ASN A 715 -32.65 -20.01 6.24
CA ASN A 715 -33.56 -20.81 5.42
C ASN A 715 -33.01 -22.22 5.17
N LEU A 716 -31.74 -22.34 4.76
CA LEU A 716 -31.10 -23.63 4.55
C LEU A 716 -31.05 -24.48 5.82
N GLN A 717 -30.77 -23.86 6.97
CA GLN A 717 -30.75 -24.57 8.24
C GLN A 717 -32.13 -25.15 8.60
N GLN A 718 -33.22 -24.44 8.29
CA GLN A 718 -34.58 -24.95 8.48
C GLN A 718 -34.90 -26.12 7.55
N GLN A 719 -34.43 -26.07 6.29
CA GLN A 719 -34.67 -27.13 5.31
C GLN A 719 -33.85 -28.40 5.57
N THR A 720 -32.71 -28.29 6.26
CA THR A 720 -31.76 -29.38 6.51
C THR A 720 -31.96 -30.09 7.85
N GLY A 721 -33.06 -29.85 8.57
CA GLY A 721 -33.30 -30.40 9.91
C GLY A 721 -33.32 -31.94 10.03
N ASN A 722 -33.56 -32.68 8.94
CA ASN A 722 -33.54 -34.16 8.91
C ASN A 722 -32.27 -34.75 8.24
N LEU A 723 -31.24 -33.94 8.00
CA LEU A 723 -30.08 -34.33 7.18
C LEU A 723 -29.27 -35.47 7.81
N ASP A 724 -29.09 -35.48 9.13
CA ASP A 724 -28.34 -36.55 9.81
C ASP A 724 -28.99 -37.94 9.63
N GLU A 725 -30.32 -38.01 9.63
CA GLU A 725 -31.06 -39.26 9.40
C GLU A 725 -30.89 -39.75 7.95
N LEU A 726 -30.92 -38.82 6.98
CA LEU A 726 -30.67 -39.15 5.57
C LEU A 726 -29.25 -39.67 5.35
N ILE A 727 -28.25 -39.01 5.94
CA ILE A 727 -26.84 -39.44 5.86
C ILE A 727 -26.68 -40.86 6.43
N GLN A 728 -27.28 -41.15 7.59
CA GLN A 728 -27.18 -42.47 8.22
C GLN A 728 -27.90 -43.58 7.45
N THR A 729 -28.99 -43.25 6.76
CA THR A 729 -29.79 -44.22 6.00
C THR A 729 -29.36 -44.35 4.53
N GLY A 730 -28.38 -43.55 4.08
CA GLY A 730 -27.96 -43.48 2.69
C GLY A 730 -29.02 -42.85 1.77
N GLY A 731 -29.92 -42.04 2.33
CA GLY A 731 -30.93 -41.31 1.59
C GLY A 731 -30.38 -40.05 0.91
N THR A 732 -31.12 -39.52 -0.05
CA THR A 732 -30.77 -38.26 -0.74
C THR A 732 -31.73 -37.14 -0.36
N VAL A 733 -31.22 -35.91 -0.28
CA VAL A 733 -32.04 -34.69 -0.13
C VAL A 733 -32.95 -34.48 -1.35
N SER A 734 -33.99 -33.67 -1.19
CA SER A 734 -34.85 -33.29 -2.32
C SER A 734 -34.09 -32.38 -3.29
N GLN A 735 -34.51 -32.37 -4.56
CA GLN A 735 -33.93 -31.47 -5.58
C GLN A 735 -34.09 -29.98 -5.20
N GLU A 736 -35.16 -29.62 -4.50
CA GLU A 736 -35.38 -28.25 -4.00
C GLU A 736 -34.31 -27.83 -2.98
N VAL A 737 -33.98 -28.71 -2.04
CA VAL A 737 -32.89 -28.48 -1.06
C VAL A 737 -31.55 -28.40 -1.77
N ALA A 738 -31.28 -29.28 -2.74
CA ALA A 738 -30.04 -29.26 -3.51
C ALA A 738 -29.88 -27.96 -4.33
N THR A 739 -30.94 -27.50 -5.00
CA THR A 739 -30.92 -26.23 -5.75
C THR A 739 -30.73 -25.04 -4.82
N THR A 740 -31.48 -24.97 -3.72
CA THR A 740 -31.35 -23.86 -2.73
C THR A 740 -29.94 -23.81 -2.15
N THR A 741 -29.35 -24.98 -1.87
CA THR A 741 -27.98 -25.10 -1.36
C THR A 741 -26.96 -24.61 -2.39
N THR A 742 -27.12 -25.02 -3.64
CA THR A 742 -26.21 -24.62 -4.72
C THR A 742 -26.26 -23.10 -4.93
N THR A 743 -27.44 -22.50 -4.99
CA THR A 743 -27.60 -21.04 -5.12
C THR A 743 -26.92 -20.27 -3.98
N ALA A 744 -27.16 -20.69 -2.73
CA ALA A 744 -26.54 -20.03 -1.58
C ALA A 744 -25.02 -20.19 -1.56
N ALA A 745 -24.51 -21.37 -1.95
CA ALA A 745 -23.09 -21.64 -2.03
C ALA A 745 -22.41 -20.82 -3.15
N THR A 746 -23.02 -20.72 -4.33
CA THR A 746 -22.51 -19.88 -5.43
C THR A 746 -22.42 -18.41 -5.00
N LYS A 747 -23.43 -17.94 -4.30
CA LYS A 747 -23.40 -16.58 -3.75
C LYS A 747 -22.32 -16.37 -2.69
N ALA A 748 -22.03 -17.38 -1.87
CA ALA A 748 -20.92 -17.32 -0.91
C ALA A 748 -19.55 -17.28 -1.63
N GLU A 749 -19.41 -18.01 -2.74
CA GLU A 749 -18.22 -17.97 -3.60
C GLU A 749 -18.03 -16.56 -4.21
N GLU A 750 -19.09 -15.97 -4.77
CA GLU A 750 -19.08 -14.61 -5.31
C GLU A 750 -18.75 -13.58 -4.22
N THR A 751 -19.40 -13.68 -3.06
CA THR A 751 -19.18 -12.77 -1.92
C THR A 751 -17.73 -12.81 -1.44
N THR A 752 -17.12 -13.99 -1.35
CA THR A 752 -15.71 -14.11 -0.91
C THR A 752 -14.72 -13.61 -1.96
N ARG A 753 -15.02 -13.80 -3.25
CA ARG A 753 -14.23 -13.24 -4.36
C ARG A 753 -14.25 -11.70 -4.34
N ASP A 754 -15.44 -11.11 -4.22
CA ASP A 754 -15.58 -9.65 -4.21
C ASP A 754 -14.99 -9.03 -2.94
N LEU A 755 -15.09 -9.76 -1.81
CA LEU A 755 -14.46 -9.36 -0.56
C LEU A 755 -12.94 -9.33 -0.66
N GLN A 756 -12.31 -10.24 -1.40
CA GLN A 756 -10.88 -10.21 -1.65
C GLN A 756 -10.46 -8.92 -2.38
N LYS A 757 -11.21 -8.51 -3.42
CA LYS A 757 -11.01 -7.22 -4.11
C LYS A 757 -11.17 -6.04 -3.12
N ALA A 758 -12.17 -6.09 -2.26
CA ALA A 758 -12.46 -5.03 -1.29
C ALA A 758 -11.41 -4.88 -0.18
N VAL A 759 -10.92 -6.00 0.37
CA VAL A 759 -9.89 -5.99 1.41
C VAL A 759 -8.57 -5.45 0.86
N THR A 760 -8.21 -5.85 -0.34
CA THR A 760 -6.95 -5.45 -1.01
C THR A 760 -6.96 -3.96 -1.37
N SER A 761 -8.10 -3.44 -1.83
CA SER A 761 -8.29 -2.01 -2.12
C SER A 761 -8.49 -1.13 -0.88
N GLY A 762 -8.71 -1.73 0.30
CA GLY A 762 -8.94 -1.00 1.55
C GLY A 762 -10.33 -0.36 1.67
N THR A 763 -11.27 -0.73 0.80
CA THR A 763 -12.66 -0.20 0.77
C THR A 763 -13.54 -0.73 1.90
N VAL A 764 -13.16 -1.85 2.52
CA VAL A 764 -13.86 -2.49 3.65
C VAL A 764 -13.03 -2.55 4.93
N THR A 765 -13.69 -2.37 6.06
CA THR A 765 -13.08 -2.50 7.40
C THR A 765 -12.76 -3.97 7.73
N THR A 766 -11.80 -4.21 8.65
CA THR A 766 -11.45 -5.57 9.10
C THR A 766 -12.63 -6.29 9.72
N SER A 767 -13.41 -5.61 10.58
CA SER A 767 -14.58 -6.22 11.21
C SER A 767 -15.67 -6.61 10.20
N THR A 768 -15.94 -5.75 9.19
CA THR A 768 -16.92 -6.08 8.15
C THR A 768 -16.46 -7.27 7.30
N ALA A 769 -15.18 -7.31 6.93
CA ALA A 769 -14.62 -8.45 6.19
C ALA A 769 -14.71 -9.75 7.00
N LEU A 770 -14.35 -9.74 8.29
CA LEU A 770 -14.45 -10.92 9.15
C LEU A 770 -15.91 -11.41 9.30
N LYS A 771 -16.88 -10.50 9.39
CA LYS A 771 -18.31 -10.85 9.43
C LYS A 771 -18.80 -11.47 8.12
N ALA A 772 -18.32 -10.99 6.97
CA ALA A 772 -18.59 -11.61 5.67
C ALA A 772 -18.00 -13.02 5.56
N ILE A 773 -16.75 -13.23 6.00
CA ILE A 773 -16.15 -14.57 6.03
C ILE A 773 -16.91 -15.49 6.99
N GLN A 774 -17.34 -14.99 8.15
CA GLN A 774 -18.16 -15.78 9.08
C GLN A 774 -19.50 -16.21 8.46
N SER A 775 -20.21 -15.29 7.81
CA SER A 775 -21.48 -15.58 7.15
C SER A 775 -21.33 -16.63 6.03
N THR A 776 -20.35 -16.43 5.14
CA THR A 776 -20.08 -17.36 4.03
C THR A 776 -19.56 -18.72 4.51
N SER A 777 -18.70 -18.75 5.55
CA SER A 777 -18.25 -20.01 6.16
C SER A 777 -19.40 -20.85 6.72
N THR A 778 -20.42 -20.19 7.28
CA THR A 778 -21.65 -20.87 7.75
C THR A 778 -22.38 -21.53 6.58
N THR A 779 -22.52 -20.82 5.46
CA THR A 779 -23.07 -21.39 4.22
C THR A 779 -22.28 -22.60 3.75
N THR A 780 -20.94 -22.51 3.72
CA THR A 780 -20.11 -23.65 3.28
C THR A 780 -20.31 -24.89 4.16
N THR A 781 -20.51 -24.71 5.47
CA THR A 781 -20.75 -25.83 6.39
C THR A 781 -22.12 -26.47 6.14
N LEU A 782 -23.15 -25.67 5.88
CA LEU A 782 -24.47 -26.20 5.50
C LEU A 782 -24.38 -26.94 4.16
N ALA A 783 -23.72 -26.35 3.18
CA ALA A 783 -23.57 -26.93 1.84
C ALA A 783 -22.73 -28.21 1.84
N SER A 784 -21.60 -28.25 2.55
CA SER A 784 -20.78 -29.45 2.68
C SER A 784 -21.54 -30.59 3.35
N ASN A 785 -22.39 -30.32 4.35
CA ASN A 785 -23.24 -31.36 4.93
C ASN A 785 -24.29 -31.87 3.94
N VAL A 786 -24.95 -30.99 3.19
CA VAL A 786 -25.94 -31.38 2.17
C VAL A 786 -25.29 -32.24 1.07
N SER A 787 -24.05 -31.94 0.69
CA SER A 787 -23.32 -32.70 -0.32
C SER A 787 -23.14 -34.19 0.04
N LYS A 788 -23.08 -34.53 1.34
CA LYS A 788 -22.98 -35.91 1.84
C LYS A 788 -24.21 -36.76 1.53
N ALA A 789 -25.37 -36.13 1.38
CA ALA A 789 -26.65 -36.77 1.06
C ALA A 789 -27.24 -36.24 -0.27
N SER A 790 -26.39 -35.89 -1.23
CA SER A 790 -26.81 -35.40 -2.56
C SER A 790 -26.53 -36.41 -3.67
N THR A 791 -27.14 -36.21 -4.83
CA THR A 791 -26.77 -36.92 -6.06
C THR A 791 -25.33 -36.59 -6.46
N GLU A 792 -24.68 -37.46 -7.25
CA GLU A 792 -23.28 -37.24 -7.67
C GLU A 792 -23.08 -35.92 -8.44
N GLU A 793 -24.04 -35.54 -9.29
CA GLU A 793 -24.01 -34.26 -10.02
C GLU A 793 -24.03 -33.06 -9.07
N ASN A 794 -25.00 -32.99 -8.15
CA ASN A 794 -25.11 -31.90 -7.18
C ASN A 794 -23.91 -31.90 -6.21
N LYS A 795 -23.42 -33.09 -5.82
CA LYS A 795 -22.25 -33.25 -4.95
C LYS A 795 -21.00 -32.65 -5.61
N ALA A 796 -20.76 -32.92 -6.89
CA ALA A 796 -19.63 -32.36 -7.64
C ALA A 796 -19.68 -30.83 -7.71
N THR A 797 -20.86 -30.27 -8.02
CA THR A 797 -21.08 -28.82 -8.07
C THR A 797 -20.84 -28.17 -6.71
N ILE A 798 -21.48 -28.66 -5.65
CA ILE A 798 -21.31 -28.12 -4.29
C ILE A 798 -19.85 -28.23 -3.83
N THR A 799 -19.19 -29.35 -4.10
CA THR A 799 -17.78 -29.58 -3.73
C THR A 799 -16.86 -28.54 -4.40
N THR A 800 -17.08 -28.26 -5.68
CA THR A 800 -16.31 -27.26 -6.43
C THR A 800 -16.52 -25.85 -5.85
N THR A 801 -17.77 -25.43 -5.71
CA THR A 801 -18.13 -24.10 -5.16
C THR A 801 -17.63 -23.89 -3.73
N VAL A 802 -17.76 -24.90 -2.87
CA VAL A 802 -17.22 -24.83 -1.48
C VAL A 802 -15.70 -24.76 -1.50
N SER A 803 -15.02 -25.54 -2.35
CA SER A 803 -13.56 -25.48 -2.51
C SER A 803 -13.09 -24.08 -2.91
N ASN A 804 -13.76 -23.45 -3.89
CA ASN A 804 -13.45 -22.09 -4.33
C ASN A 804 -13.70 -21.06 -3.21
N THR A 805 -14.81 -21.21 -2.47
CA THR A 805 -15.11 -20.33 -1.33
C THR A 805 -14.04 -20.43 -0.24
N VAL A 806 -13.56 -21.65 0.08
CA VAL A 806 -12.48 -21.87 1.06
C VAL A 806 -11.18 -21.22 0.59
N LYS A 807 -10.82 -21.37 -0.70
CA LYS A 807 -9.66 -20.71 -1.31
C LYS A 807 -9.73 -19.18 -1.24
N ASN A 808 -10.87 -18.61 -1.62
CA ASN A 808 -11.08 -17.15 -1.61
C ASN A 808 -11.04 -16.61 -0.16
N ALA A 809 -11.62 -17.34 0.78
CA ALA A 809 -11.55 -17.01 2.21
C ALA A 809 -10.12 -17.09 2.76
N ALA A 810 -9.32 -18.09 2.38
CA ALA A 810 -7.91 -18.20 2.76
C ALA A 810 -7.09 -17.00 2.27
N SER A 811 -7.30 -16.60 1.02
CA SER A 811 -6.68 -15.42 0.41
C SER A 811 -7.07 -14.13 1.14
N THR A 812 -8.36 -14.01 1.49
CA THR A 812 -8.89 -12.86 2.22
C THR A 812 -8.33 -12.78 3.64
N PHE A 813 -8.27 -13.90 4.38
CA PHE A 813 -7.64 -13.97 5.70
C PHE A 813 -6.17 -13.54 5.64
N THR A 814 -5.44 -13.99 4.63
CA THR A 814 -4.03 -13.62 4.42
C THR A 814 -3.89 -12.11 4.17
N ALA A 815 -4.74 -11.53 3.33
CA ALA A 815 -4.76 -10.08 3.10
C ALA A 815 -5.10 -9.30 4.38
N LEU A 816 -6.05 -9.78 5.19
CA LEU A 816 -6.39 -9.19 6.49
C LEU A 816 -5.25 -9.27 7.51
N ALA A 817 -4.52 -10.39 7.54
CA ALA A 817 -3.36 -10.57 8.41
C ALA A 817 -2.24 -9.58 8.05
N THR A 818 -1.94 -9.43 6.76
CA THR A 818 -0.97 -8.44 6.26
C THR A 818 -1.38 -7.02 6.64
N ARG A 819 -2.66 -6.67 6.47
CA ARG A 819 -3.18 -5.35 6.83
C ARG A 819 -3.08 -5.07 8.32
N THR A 820 -3.42 -6.06 9.16
CA THR A 820 -3.40 -5.93 10.62
C THR A 820 -1.97 -5.80 11.16
N THR A 821 -1.04 -6.61 10.64
CA THR A 821 0.39 -6.57 11.03
C THR A 821 1.05 -5.24 10.65
N GLN A 822 0.76 -4.69 9.47
CA GLN A 822 1.24 -3.35 9.08
C GLN A 822 0.62 -2.22 9.93
N GLY A 823 -0.65 -2.36 10.32
CA GLY A 823 -1.36 -1.37 11.12
C GLY A 823 -1.01 -1.38 12.62
N GLY A 824 -0.31 -2.41 13.12
CA GLY A 824 0.12 -2.52 14.52
C GLY A 824 -1.03 -2.60 15.54
N THR A 825 -2.27 -2.82 15.10
CA THR A 825 -3.45 -2.86 15.97
C THR A 825 -3.89 -4.30 16.21
N LYS A 826 -4.06 -4.67 17.48
CA LYS A 826 -4.59 -5.99 17.84
C LYS A 826 -6.08 -6.05 17.51
N LEU A 827 -6.56 -7.20 17.04
CA LEU A 827 -7.99 -7.46 16.87
C LEU A 827 -8.76 -7.28 18.18
N SER A 828 -10.02 -6.87 18.08
CA SER A 828 -10.95 -6.88 19.20
C SER A 828 -11.26 -8.33 19.63
N ASP A 829 -11.77 -8.52 20.85
CA ASP A 829 -12.21 -9.84 21.32
C ASP A 829 -13.37 -10.40 20.47
N GLU A 830 -14.27 -9.52 19.99
CA GLU A 830 -15.37 -9.88 19.08
C GLU A 830 -14.83 -10.39 17.73
N ASP A 831 -13.90 -9.63 17.12
CA ASP A 831 -13.28 -10.01 15.86
C ASP A 831 -12.44 -11.29 16.02
N SER A 832 -11.74 -11.46 17.15
CA SER A 832 -10.98 -12.68 17.45
C SER A 832 -11.90 -13.91 17.54
N ASN A 833 -13.07 -13.80 18.17
CA ASN A 833 -14.06 -14.88 18.21
C ASN A 833 -14.68 -15.14 16.83
N THR A 834 -14.83 -14.11 16.01
CA THR A 834 -15.29 -14.20 14.62
C THR A 834 -14.30 -15.01 13.78
N VAL A 835 -12.99 -14.72 13.91
CA VAL A 835 -11.92 -15.49 13.25
C VAL A 835 -11.97 -16.97 13.65
N LYS A 836 -12.11 -17.28 14.94
CA LYS A 836 -12.19 -18.68 15.42
C LYS A 836 -13.40 -19.42 14.85
N THR A 837 -14.56 -18.76 14.82
CA THR A 837 -15.79 -19.34 14.29
C THR A 837 -15.67 -19.61 12.79
N ALA A 838 -15.20 -18.61 12.04
CA ALA A 838 -15.03 -18.70 10.59
C ALA A 838 -13.99 -19.75 10.19
N SER A 839 -12.82 -19.76 10.83
CA SER A 839 -11.78 -20.77 10.58
C SER A 839 -12.26 -22.19 10.91
N THR A 840 -12.94 -22.39 12.05
CA THR A 840 -13.54 -23.69 12.41
C THR A 840 -14.48 -24.19 11.32
N ASN A 841 -15.40 -23.34 10.85
CA ASN A 841 -16.36 -23.69 9.81
C ASN A 841 -15.67 -24.03 8.49
N LEU A 842 -14.72 -23.20 8.04
CA LEU A 842 -14.01 -23.42 6.77
C LEU A 842 -13.14 -24.68 6.80
N LEU A 843 -12.45 -24.94 7.91
CA LEU A 843 -11.65 -26.16 8.09
C LEU A 843 -12.54 -27.40 8.02
N LYS A 844 -13.68 -27.38 8.72
CA LYS A 844 -14.67 -28.46 8.65
C LYS A 844 -15.17 -28.66 7.23
N SER A 845 -15.55 -27.58 6.53
CA SER A 845 -15.99 -27.63 5.14
C SER A 845 -14.93 -28.22 4.22
N ALA A 846 -13.67 -27.81 4.36
CA ALA A 846 -12.55 -28.34 3.57
C ALA A 846 -12.35 -29.84 3.79
N GLY A 847 -12.38 -30.28 5.05
CA GLY A 847 -12.36 -31.70 5.40
C GLY A 847 -13.52 -32.48 4.77
N ASP A 848 -14.74 -31.97 4.90
CA ASP A 848 -15.94 -32.64 4.38
C ASP A 848 -15.91 -32.80 2.85
N VAL A 849 -15.56 -31.75 2.11
CA VAL A 849 -15.59 -31.80 0.63
C VAL A 849 -14.36 -32.49 0.03
N SER A 850 -13.25 -32.59 0.77
CA SER A 850 -12.08 -33.38 0.33
C SER A 850 -12.40 -34.85 0.11
N GLN A 851 -13.40 -35.39 0.83
CA GLN A 851 -13.86 -36.77 0.69
C GLN A 851 -14.81 -36.98 -0.49
N ASN A 852 -15.29 -35.91 -1.12
CA ASN A 852 -16.27 -35.95 -2.21
C ASN A 852 -15.65 -35.81 -3.60
N THR A 853 -14.34 -35.52 -3.68
CA THR A 853 -13.62 -35.33 -4.94
C THR A 853 -12.57 -36.42 -5.14
N THR A 854 -12.28 -36.74 -6.40
CA THR A 854 -11.16 -37.59 -6.81
C THR A 854 -10.06 -36.78 -7.50
N SER A 855 -10.18 -35.45 -7.54
CA SER A 855 -9.16 -34.59 -8.14
C SER A 855 -8.01 -34.36 -7.16
N LYS A 856 -6.83 -34.92 -7.47
CA LYS A 856 -5.58 -34.70 -6.71
C LYS A 856 -5.27 -33.22 -6.55
N ALA A 857 -5.44 -32.44 -7.63
CA ALA A 857 -5.23 -30.99 -7.62
C ALA A 857 -6.19 -30.27 -6.66
N GLN A 858 -7.47 -30.67 -6.65
CA GLN A 858 -8.47 -30.08 -5.76
C GLN A 858 -8.22 -30.44 -4.28
N ILE A 859 -7.80 -31.67 -3.98
CA ILE A 859 -7.42 -32.10 -2.63
C ILE A 859 -6.20 -31.29 -2.14
N ALA A 860 -5.19 -31.14 -3.00
CA ALA A 860 -4.00 -30.36 -2.67
C ALA A 860 -4.34 -28.88 -2.41
N GLU A 861 -5.24 -28.31 -3.22
CA GLU A 861 -5.70 -26.94 -3.05
C GLU A 861 -6.49 -26.73 -1.74
N LEU A 862 -7.32 -27.69 -1.34
CA LEU A 862 -8.02 -27.67 -0.06
C LEU A 862 -7.03 -27.72 1.12
N ALA A 863 -6.02 -28.60 1.05
CA ALA A 863 -4.98 -28.70 2.08
C ALA A 863 -4.18 -27.39 2.22
N ARG A 864 -3.82 -26.79 1.07
CA ARG A 864 -3.11 -25.51 1.01
C ARG A 864 -3.95 -24.39 1.60
N SER A 865 -5.19 -24.23 1.14
CA SER A 865 -6.11 -23.19 1.62
C SER A 865 -6.40 -23.33 3.13
N ALA A 866 -6.55 -24.56 3.63
CA ALA A 866 -6.74 -24.82 5.05
C ALA A 866 -5.51 -24.41 5.89
N ASN A 867 -4.30 -24.75 5.44
CA ASN A 867 -3.06 -24.32 6.10
C ASN A 867 -2.89 -22.79 6.04
N GLU A 868 -3.26 -22.14 4.94
CA GLU A 868 -3.25 -20.67 4.83
C GLU A 868 -4.20 -20.01 5.82
N ILE A 869 -5.40 -20.56 6.02
CA ILE A 869 -6.35 -20.08 7.05
C ILE A 869 -5.73 -20.20 8.45
N ILE A 870 -5.06 -21.32 8.75
CA ILE A 870 -4.39 -21.55 10.03
C ILE A 870 -3.27 -20.51 10.25
N GLN A 871 -2.42 -20.30 9.24
CA GLN A 871 -1.32 -19.34 9.32
C GLN A 871 -1.81 -17.89 9.40
N ALA A 872 -2.82 -17.52 8.62
CA ALA A 872 -3.41 -16.19 8.68
C ALA A 872 -4.07 -15.92 10.04
N THR A 873 -4.72 -16.94 10.64
CA THR A 873 -5.28 -16.85 12.00
C THR A 873 -4.20 -16.58 13.05
N LYS A 874 -3.06 -17.29 12.94
CA LYS A 874 -1.87 -17.03 13.76
C LYS A 874 -1.36 -15.60 13.57
N ASN A 875 -1.21 -15.15 12.33
CA ASN A 875 -0.70 -13.81 12.00
C ASN A 875 -1.67 -12.67 12.39
N LEU A 876 -2.96 -12.96 12.56
CA LEU A 876 -3.95 -12.06 13.15
C LEU A 876 -3.84 -11.98 14.69
N GLY A 877 -2.93 -12.74 15.30
CA GLY A 877 -2.73 -12.77 16.76
C GLY A 877 -3.82 -13.54 17.51
N VAL A 878 -4.54 -14.43 16.82
CA VAL A 878 -5.67 -15.19 17.41
C VAL A 878 -5.19 -16.58 17.81
N GLY A 879 -5.05 -16.82 19.12
CA GLY A 879 -4.73 -18.15 19.66
C GLY A 879 -5.87 -19.14 19.52
N ALA A 880 -5.56 -20.38 19.14
CA ALA A 880 -6.54 -21.43 18.95
C ALA A 880 -7.16 -21.89 20.28
N ASP A 881 -8.45 -22.22 20.26
CA ASP A 881 -9.10 -22.97 21.33
C ASP A 881 -9.32 -24.43 20.93
N GLU A 882 -9.87 -25.22 21.85
CA GLU A 882 -10.12 -26.65 21.63
C GLU A 882 -11.04 -26.91 20.42
N THR A 883 -11.96 -25.99 20.10
CA THR A 883 -12.86 -26.13 18.95
C THR A 883 -12.08 -26.03 17.64
N VAL A 884 -11.22 -25.01 17.52
CA VAL A 884 -10.35 -24.83 16.35
C VAL A 884 -9.40 -26.02 16.20
N VAL A 885 -8.76 -26.46 17.28
CA VAL A 885 -7.82 -27.61 17.25
C VAL A 885 -8.53 -28.91 16.80
N ASN A 886 -9.75 -29.16 17.28
CA ASN A 886 -10.52 -30.33 16.84
C ASN A 886 -10.93 -30.21 15.36
N ALA A 887 -11.33 -29.03 14.89
CA ALA A 887 -11.64 -28.80 13.48
C ALA A 887 -10.42 -29.04 12.58
N VAL A 888 -9.23 -28.58 12.98
CA VAL A 888 -7.97 -28.87 12.28
C VAL A 888 -7.70 -30.37 12.23
N ARG A 889 -7.86 -31.08 13.35
CA ARG A 889 -7.60 -32.52 13.41
C ARG A 889 -8.52 -33.30 12.49
N ASP A 890 -9.81 -33.02 12.57
CA ASP A 890 -10.83 -33.72 11.78
C ASP A 890 -10.67 -33.40 10.29
N ALA A 891 -10.38 -32.14 9.94
CA ALA A 891 -10.10 -31.73 8.57
C ALA A 891 -8.81 -32.37 8.02
N SER A 892 -7.73 -32.37 8.79
CA SER A 892 -6.46 -33.00 8.40
C SER A 892 -6.63 -34.49 8.17
N ALA A 893 -7.38 -35.16 9.05
CA ALA A 893 -7.65 -36.58 8.91
C ALA A 893 -8.39 -36.87 7.60
N SER A 894 -9.42 -36.09 7.27
CA SER A 894 -10.16 -36.23 6.02
C SER A 894 -9.29 -35.92 4.79
N ILE A 895 -8.62 -34.76 4.76
CA ILE A 895 -7.84 -34.32 3.58
C ILE A 895 -6.69 -35.30 3.29
N ALA A 896 -5.89 -35.65 4.30
CA ALA A 896 -4.75 -36.53 4.11
C ALA A 896 -5.17 -37.96 3.78
N THR A 897 -6.30 -38.45 4.32
CA THR A 897 -6.83 -39.78 3.94
C THR A 897 -7.35 -39.77 2.50
N ALA A 898 -8.02 -38.70 2.05
CA ALA A 898 -8.43 -38.55 0.66
C ALA A 898 -7.22 -38.52 -0.28
N ALA A 899 -6.18 -37.76 0.08
CA ALA A 899 -4.93 -37.70 -0.68
C ALA A 899 -4.25 -39.07 -0.79
N ALA A 900 -4.17 -39.82 0.32
CA ALA A 900 -3.58 -41.16 0.33
C ALA A 900 -4.36 -42.13 -0.57
N ARG A 901 -5.69 -42.09 -0.50
CA ARG A 901 -6.55 -42.91 -1.37
C ARG A 901 -6.33 -42.58 -2.84
N GLU A 902 -6.24 -41.32 -3.21
CA GLU A 902 -6.07 -40.93 -4.60
C GLU A 902 -4.68 -41.28 -5.15
N ALA A 903 -3.64 -41.03 -4.35
CA ALA A 903 -2.28 -41.36 -4.75
C ALA A 903 -2.07 -42.89 -4.89
N ILE A 904 -2.78 -43.71 -4.11
CA ILE A 904 -2.76 -45.17 -4.30
C ILE A 904 -3.63 -45.59 -5.48
N ARG A 905 -4.79 -44.95 -5.69
CA ARG A 905 -5.68 -45.25 -6.82
C ARG A 905 -4.96 -45.14 -8.18
N GLU A 906 -4.06 -44.17 -8.34
CA GLU A 906 -3.20 -44.02 -9.54
C GLU A 906 -2.33 -45.26 -9.82
N THR A 907 -2.09 -46.11 -8.81
CA THR A 907 -1.26 -47.33 -8.93
C THR A 907 -2.08 -48.61 -9.15
N LEU A 908 -3.41 -48.53 -9.05
CA LEU A 908 -4.31 -49.67 -9.18
C LEU A 908 -4.75 -49.89 -10.64
N SER A 909 -5.06 -51.13 -10.99
CA SER A 909 -5.67 -51.44 -12.29
C SER A 909 -7.13 -51.00 -12.32
N GLU A 910 -7.63 -50.63 -13.51
CA GLU A 910 -9.02 -50.17 -13.69
C GLU A 910 -10.02 -51.21 -13.15
N GLY A 911 -10.83 -50.82 -12.16
CA GLY A 911 -11.85 -51.67 -11.53
C GLY A 911 -11.42 -52.40 -10.25
N GLU A 912 -10.19 -52.24 -9.77
CA GLU A 912 -9.79 -52.70 -8.43
C GLU A 912 -10.45 -51.84 -7.32
N GLU A 913 -10.87 -52.49 -6.23
CA GLU A 913 -11.42 -51.79 -5.07
C GLU A 913 -10.34 -50.95 -4.37
N LEU A 914 -10.76 -49.82 -3.82
CA LEU A 914 -9.88 -48.99 -3.00
C LEU A 914 -9.40 -49.77 -1.76
N PRO A 915 -8.12 -49.65 -1.39
CA PRO A 915 -7.57 -50.28 -0.21
C PRO A 915 -8.22 -49.75 1.07
N SER A 916 -8.36 -50.64 2.05
CA SER A 916 -8.73 -50.29 3.42
C SER A 916 -7.68 -49.39 4.07
N ASP A 917 -8.06 -48.66 5.11
CA ASP A 917 -7.15 -47.76 5.84
C ASP A 917 -5.89 -48.48 6.37
N GLU A 918 -5.98 -49.77 6.71
CA GLU A 918 -4.83 -50.59 7.12
C GLU A 918 -3.91 -50.93 5.93
N GLU A 919 -4.47 -51.22 4.76
CA GLU A 919 -3.69 -51.45 3.54
C GLU A 919 -3.00 -50.17 3.07
N ILE A 920 -3.69 -49.03 3.15
CA ILE A 920 -3.09 -47.70 2.91
C ILE A 920 -1.89 -47.50 3.85
N ARG A 921 -2.08 -47.76 5.16
CA ARG A 921 -1.00 -47.64 6.15
C ARG A 921 0.22 -48.51 5.78
N GLN A 922 0.00 -49.74 5.34
CA GLN A 922 1.08 -50.65 4.92
C GLN A 922 1.81 -50.18 3.65
N VAL A 923 1.09 -49.60 2.69
CA VAL A 923 1.69 -49.02 1.48
C VAL A 923 2.53 -47.78 1.84
N LEU A 924 2.01 -46.90 2.69
CA LEU A 924 2.72 -45.71 3.16
C LEU A 924 3.95 -46.07 4.00
N GLU A 925 3.92 -47.16 4.77
CA GLU A 925 5.08 -47.67 5.50
C GLU A 925 6.23 -48.12 4.57
N GLN A 926 5.93 -48.56 3.35
CA GLN A 926 6.89 -49.10 2.39
C GLN A 926 7.36 -48.08 1.34
N ASN A 927 6.65 -46.97 1.18
CA ASN A 927 6.93 -45.96 0.16
C ASN A 927 7.10 -44.57 0.81
N GLU A 928 8.36 -44.17 1.03
CA GLU A 928 8.71 -42.90 1.68
C GLU A 928 8.31 -41.67 0.86
N ASP A 929 8.35 -41.75 -0.48
CA ASP A 929 7.94 -40.64 -1.35
C ASP A 929 6.43 -40.42 -1.27
N LEU A 930 5.66 -41.50 -1.42
CA LEU A 930 4.20 -41.44 -1.28
C LEU A 930 3.77 -40.99 0.13
N LEU A 931 4.46 -41.44 1.17
CA LEU A 931 4.22 -41.00 2.54
C LEU A 931 4.47 -39.50 2.69
N GLU A 932 5.52 -38.95 2.09
CA GLU A 932 5.80 -37.52 2.11
C GLU A 932 4.74 -36.72 1.34
N ASP A 933 4.27 -37.22 0.19
CA ASP A 933 3.21 -36.59 -0.58
C ASP A 933 1.91 -36.48 0.23
N VAL A 934 1.52 -37.56 0.93
CA VAL A 934 0.37 -37.58 1.85
C VAL A 934 0.60 -36.65 3.03
N PHE A 935 1.81 -36.68 3.60
CA PHE A 935 2.18 -35.83 4.72
C PHE A 935 2.11 -34.35 4.37
N ASN A 936 2.47 -33.97 3.14
CA ASN A 936 2.36 -32.58 2.64
C ASN A 936 0.91 -32.07 2.60
N GLN A 937 -0.08 -32.96 2.59
CA GLN A 937 -1.51 -32.61 2.65
C GLN A 937 -2.06 -32.50 4.08
N THR A 938 -1.23 -32.74 5.10
CA THR A 938 -1.65 -32.64 6.51
C THR A 938 -1.66 -31.20 7.00
N LEU A 939 -2.52 -30.89 7.98
CA LEU A 939 -2.70 -29.55 8.50
C LEU A 939 -1.89 -29.28 9.77
N GLU A 940 -1.35 -28.07 9.88
CA GLU A 940 -0.66 -27.59 11.08
C GLU A 940 -1.64 -27.33 12.23
N ILE A 941 -1.25 -27.71 13.45
CA ILE A 941 -2.01 -27.44 14.67
C ILE A 941 -1.61 -26.05 15.17
N PRO A 942 -2.53 -25.08 15.17
CA PRO A 942 -2.24 -23.73 15.64
C PRO A 942 -1.96 -23.69 17.15
N PRO A 943 -1.10 -22.78 17.62
CA PRO A 943 -0.85 -22.62 19.04
C PRO A 943 -2.03 -21.95 19.76
N THR A 944 -2.27 -22.33 21.01
CA THR A 944 -3.25 -21.72 21.92
C THR A 944 -2.86 -20.32 22.36
N VAL A 945 -1.56 -20.01 22.33
CA VAL A 945 -1.00 -18.69 22.59
C VAL A 945 -0.08 -18.33 21.43
N VAL A 946 -0.41 -17.25 20.73
CA VAL A 946 0.44 -16.69 19.68
C VAL A 946 1.45 -15.76 20.35
N ASP A 947 2.72 -15.95 20.02
CA ASP A 947 3.83 -15.12 20.48
C ASP A 947 4.83 -14.91 19.32
N ASP A 948 5.76 -13.98 19.52
CA ASP A 948 6.71 -13.54 18.50
C ASP A 948 8.00 -14.37 18.47
N ARG A 949 8.00 -15.57 19.08
CA ARG A 949 9.22 -16.37 19.16
C ARG A 949 9.60 -16.95 17.79
N PRO A 950 10.90 -17.04 17.45
CA PRO A 950 11.36 -17.60 16.18
C PRO A 950 11.00 -19.08 15.97
N ALA A 951 10.87 -19.86 17.04
CA ALA A 951 10.47 -21.27 16.99
C ALA A 951 9.14 -21.50 17.70
N VAL A 952 8.42 -22.56 17.30
CA VAL A 952 7.17 -22.95 17.93
C VAL A 952 7.45 -23.45 19.35
N ASP A 953 6.88 -22.78 20.35
CA ASP A 953 6.93 -23.29 21.73
C ASP A 953 5.99 -24.49 21.88
N PRO A 954 6.52 -25.70 22.16
CA PRO A 954 5.70 -26.89 22.34
C PRO A 954 4.76 -26.85 23.56
N ASN A 955 4.91 -25.90 24.48
CA ASN A 955 3.94 -25.66 25.56
C ASN A 955 2.66 -24.98 25.04
N ASN A 956 2.79 -24.15 24.01
CA ASN A 956 1.69 -23.37 23.46
C ASN A 956 0.89 -24.16 22.43
N VAL A 957 1.31 -25.35 22.03
CA VAL A 957 0.52 -26.24 21.18
C VAL A 957 -0.09 -27.33 22.05
N GLN A 958 -1.42 -27.41 22.09
CA GLN A 958 -2.15 -28.36 22.93
C GLN A 958 -3.10 -29.22 22.10
N VAL A 959 -3.14 -30.52 22.42
CA VAL A 959 -4.05 -31.48 21.78
C VAL A 959 -4.74 -32.29 22.89
N GLY A 960 -6.07 -32.21 22.96
CA GLY A 960 -6.86 -32.82 24.02
C GLY A 960 -6.44 -32.34 25.42
N GLY A 961 -6.15 -31.04 25.56
CA GLY A 961 -5.71 -30.42 26.82
C GLY A 961 -4.29 -30.79 27.29
N THR A 962 -3.53 -31.57 26.51
CA THR A 962 -2.14 -31.93 26.81
C THR A 962 -1.20 -31.18 25.87
N SER A 963 -0.17 -30.53 26.42
CA SER A 963 0.84 -29.84 25.61
C SER A 963 1.65 -30.82 24.75
N VAL A 964 2.12 -30.37 23.59
CA VAL A 964 3.03 -31.14 22.75
C VAL A 964 4.33 -31.45 23.50
N LEU A 965 4.79 -30.55 24.38
CA LEU A 965 5.96 -30.79 25.22
C LEU A 965 5.77 -32.00 26.14
N ASP A 966 4.61 -32.11 26.79
CA ASP A 966 4.31 -33.24 27.68
C ASP A 966 4.14 -34.54 26.90
N ARG A 967 3.57 -34.48 25.69
CA ARG A 967 3.49 -35.64 24.78
C ARG A 967 4.86 -36.13 24.35
N LEU A 968 5.75 -35.23 23.95
CA LEU A 968 7.13 -35.58 23.59
C LEU A 968 7.90 -36.14 24.79
N ARG A 969 7.75 -35.53 25.98
CA ARG A 969 8.34 -36.07 27.22
C ARG A 969 7.80 -37.46 27.54
N ALA A 970 6.50 -37.70 27.38
CA ALA A 970 5.90 -39.01 27.60
C ALA A 970 6.42 -40.05 26.59
N LEU A 971 6.55 -39.67 25.32
CA LEU A 971 7.13 -40.51 24.27
C LEU A 971 8.54 -40.97 24.63
N PHE A 972 9.40 -40.04 25.05
CA PHE A 972 10.80 -40.38 25.40
C PHE A 972 10.94 -41.11 26.74
N ARG A 973 9.98 -40.97 27.67
CA ARG A 973 10.00 -41.62 29.00
C ARG A 973 9.23 -42.95 29.09
N GLY A 974 8.55 -43.39 28.03
CA GLY A 974 7.67 -44.57 28.01
C GLY A 974 8.40 -45.92 28.09
N THR A 975 7.69 -47.02 28.40
CA THR A 975 8.24 -48.39 28.57
C THR A 975 7.83 -49.33 27.41
N GLY A 976 8.80 -49.85 26.63
CA GLY A 976 8.59 -51.09 25.85
C GLY A 976 8.72 -51.09 24.32
N GLY A 977 9.50 -50.20 23.70
CA GLY A 977 9.88 -50.31 22.28
C GLY A 977 11.32 -49.85 22.07
N GLN A 978 12.08 -50.49 21.16
CA GLN A 978 13.46 -50.12 20.85
C GLN A 978 13.51 -49.04 19.78
N SER A 979 14.48 -48.09 19.90
CA SER A 979 15.46 -47.60 18.88
C SER A 979 16.05 -46.16 19.02
N THR A 980 16.91 -45.72 18.07
CA THR A 980 17.74 -44.48 18.08
C THR A 980 17.18 -43.27 17.29
N LEU A 981 17.38 -42.03 17.75
CA LEU A 981 16.75 -40.80 17.18
C LEU A 981 17.24 -40.41 15.76
N MET A 982 18.54 -40.54 15.47
CA MET A 982 19.12 -40.13 14.18
C MET A 982 20.37 -40.98 13.91
N VAL A 983 20.42 -41.65 12.75
CA VAL A 983 21.64 -42.32 12.27
C VAL A 983 22.33 -41.36 11.31
N SER A 984 23.64 -41.19 11.46
CA SER A 984 24.53 -40.32 10.66
C SER A 984 24.50 -40.51 9.13
N ASP A 985 23.71 -41.48 8.64
CA ASP A 985 23.54 -41.82 7.22
C ASP A 985 22.22 -41.27 6.62
N GLY A 986 21.49 -40.40 7.35
CA GLY A 986 20.29 -39.76 6.81
C GLY A 986 19.11 -40.71 6.57
N ARG A 987 19.01 -41.80 7.35
CA ARG A 987 17.89 -42.75 7.30
C ARG A 987 17.33 -43.07 8.68
N THR A 988 16.01 -43.20 8.70
CA THR A 988 15.09 -43.72 9.73
C THR A 988 15.74 -44.17 11.03
N GLY A 989 15.51 -43.38 12.08
CA GLY A 989 15.63 -43.79 13.46
C GLY A 989 14.31 -44.34 14.00
N THR A 990 14.36 -45.10 15.06
CA THR A 990 13.16 -45.56 15.81
C THR A 990 13.35 -45.06 17.28
N VAL A 991 12.40 -45.14 18.21
CA VAL A 991 12.55 -44.55 19.57
C VAL A 991 12.66 -45.62 20.66
N THR A 992 13.69 -45.55 21.52
CA THR A 992 13.91 -46.45 22.65
C THR A 992 13.26 -45.85 23.87
N ALA A 993 12.50 -46.65 24.59
CA ALA A 993 12.10 -46.40 25.96
C ALA A 993 13.33 -46.10 26.85
N VAL A 994 13.50 -44.82 27.24
CA VAL A 994 14.54 -44.40 28.18
C VAL A 994 13.98 -44.38 29.60
N THR A 995 14.76 -44.79 30.60
CA THR A 995 14.35 -44.63 32.00
C THR A 995 14.11 -43.15 32.30
N ALA A 996 12.99 -42.82 32.95
CA ALA A 996 12.49 -41.45 33.12
C ALA A 996 13.48 -40.42 33.72
N GLU A 997 14.58 -40.88 34.32
CA GLU A 997 15.63 -40.05 34.93
C GLU A 997 16.72 -39.56 33.94
N GLU A 998 16.80 -40.08 32.71
CA GLU A 998 17.90 -39.78 31.76
C GLU A 998 17.49 -39.00 30.49
N SER A 999 16.20 -38.77 30.27
CA SER A 999 15.69 -38.05 29.08
C SER A 999 14.98 -36.73 29.46
N GLU A 1000 15.39 -35.63 28.83
CA GLU A 1000 14.82 -34.30 29.06
C GLU A 1000 14.65 -33.53 27.75
N ILE A 1001 13.61 -32.69 27.71
CA ILE A 1001 13.47 -31.64 26.69
C ILE A 1001 13.42 -30.31 27.41
N VAL A 1002 14.43 -29.49 27.14
CA VAL A 1002 14.56 -28.13 27.65
C VAL A 1002 14.08 -27.19 26.56
N VAL A 1003 13.18 -26.26 26.91
CA VAL A 1003 12.67 -25.23 26.00
C VAL A 1003 13.29 -23.90 26.40
N ASP A 1004 13.93 -23.22 25.46
CA ASP A 1004 14.43 -21.87 25.64
C ASP A 1004 13.24 -20.90 25.69
N ALA A 1005 13.13 -20.15 26.78
CA ALA A 1005 11.97 -19.30 27.04
C ALA A 1005 11.87 -18.10 26.09
N GLU A 1006 13.00 -17.61 25.57
CA GLU A 1006 13.08 -16.42 24.73
C GLU A 1006 12.86 -16.75 23.25
N THR A 1007 13.34 -17.92 22.81
CA THR A 1007 13.36 -18.28 21.38
C THR A 1007 12.42 -19.41 21.01
N GLY A 1008 11.95 -20.20 21.99
CA GLY A 1008 11.18 -21.43 21.75
C GLY A 1008 12.02 -22.61 21.25
N ALA A 1009 13.33 -22.43 21.07
CA ALA A 1009 14.23 -23.50 20.66
C ALA A 1009 14.25 -24.61 21.72
N VAL A 1010 14.46 -25.85 21.27
CA VAL A 1010 14.46 -27.03 22.11
C VAL A 1010 15.84 -27.68 22.14
N THR A 1011 16.28 -28.09 23.32
CA THR A 1011 17.40 -29.02 23.50
C THR A 1011 16.82 -30.37 23.91
N ILE A 1012 17.01 -31.37 23.06
CA ILE A 1012 16.56 -32.74 23.29
C ILE A 1012 17.75 -33.53 23.84
N ILE A 1013 17.63 -33.99 25.08
CA ILE A 1013 18.65 -34.75 25.81
C ILE A 1013 18.15 -36.18 25.97
N LEU A 1014 18.91 -37.12 25.43
CA LEU A 1014 18.66 -38.56 25.46
C LEU A 1014 19.94 -39.29 25.91
N PRO A 1015 19.86 -40.57 26.29
CA PRO A 1015 21.05 -41.34 26.67
C PRO A 1015 22.04 -41.43 25.50
N GLY A 1016 23.19 -40.80 25.67
CA GLY A 1016 24.27 -40.80 24.67
C GLY A 1016 24.04 -39.89 23.46
N GLU A 1017 22.99 -39.09 23.45
CA GLU A 1017 22.62 -38.23 22.31
C GLU A 1017 22.01 -36.90 22.80
N THR A 1018 22.55 -35.77 22.35
CA THR A 1018 22.01 -34.44 22.67
C THR A 1018 21.92 -33.59 21.40
N TYR A 1019 20.76 -33.00 21.13
CA TYR A 1019 20.54 -32.21 19.91
C TYR A 1019 19.89 -30.87 20.23
N ALA A 1020 20.38 -29.80 19.58
CA ALA A 1020 19.74 -28.49 19.56
C ALA A 1020 18.86 -28.37 18.30
N GLY A 1021 17.60 -27.97 18.49
CA GLY A 1021 16.65 -27.88 17.39
C GLY A 1021 15.56 -26.85 17.65
N ALA A 1022 14.75 -26.60 16.62
CA ALA A 1022 13.53 -25.82 16.69
C ALA A 1022 12.39 -26.70 16.20
N ILE A 1023 11.28 -26.70 16.93
CA ILE A 1023 10.03 -27.21 16.40
C ILE A 1023 9.51 -26.15 15.45
N VAL A 1024 9.42 -26.50 14.17
CA VAL A 1024 9.02 -25.56 13.10
C VAL A 1024 7.55 -25.66 12.75
N ALA A 1025 6.95 -26.84 12.97
CA ALA A 1025 5.53 -27.07 12.85
C ALA A 1025 5.13 -28.29 13.69
N VAL A 1026 3.88 -28.31 14.14
CA VAL A 1026 3.24 -29.51 14.67
C VAL A 1026 2.03 -29.77 13.80
N ARG A 1027 1.94 -30.93 13.17
CA ARG A 1027 0.84 -31.28 12.28
C ARG A 1027 -0.08 -32.32 12.89
N SER A 1028 -1.36 -32.27 12.57
CA SER A 1028 -2.28 -33.37 12.83
C SER A 1028 -2.18 -34.37 11.69
N VAL A 1029 -1.98 -35.65 12.01
CA VAL A 1029 -1.89 -36.71 10.99
C VAL A 1029 -2.99 -37.76 11.20
N PRO A 1030 -3.55 -38.32 10.13
CA PRO A 1030 -4.53 -39.41 10.25
C PRO A 1030 -3.89 -40.70 10.74
N ALA A 1031 -4.72 -41.64 11.20
CA ALA A 1031 -4.27 -42.97 11.63
C ALA A 1031 -3.60 -43.80 10.53
N VAL A 1032 -3.85 -43.48 9.25
CA VAL A 1032 -3.19 -44.13 8.11
C VAL A 1032 -1.72 -43.73 7.98
N VAL A 1033 -1.30 -42.61 8.58
CA VAL A 1033 0.12 -42.22 8.63
C VAL A 1033 0.80 -43.01 9.75
N PRO A 1034 1.86 -43.80 9.45
CA PRO A 1034 2.51 -44.64 10.44
C PRO A 1034 3.31 -43.82 11.47
N ASN A 1035 3.31 -44.29 12.72
CA ASN A 1035 4.17 -43.74 13.78
C ASN A 1035 5.65 -44.01 13.48
N GLY A 1036 6.52 -43.10 13.89
CA GLY A 1036 7.98 -43.26 13.75
C GLY A 1036 8.74 -41.96 13.56
N ILE A 1037 10.07 -42.07 13.42
CA ILE A 1037 10.95 -40.94 13.10
C ILE A 1037 11.41 -41.04 11.65
N ARG A 1038 11.32 -39.93 10.92
CA ARG A 1038 11.66 -39.82 9.49
C ARG A 1038 12.42 -38.52 9.21
N ILE A 1039 13.10 -38.46 8.06
CA ILE A 1039 13.70 -37.23 7.53
C ILE A 1039 12.93 -36.86 6.25
N ARG A 1040 12.51 -35.60 6.15
CA ARG A 1040 11.86 -35.02 4.97
C ARG A 1040 12.83 -34.85 3.80
N ARG A 1041 12.31 -34.66 2.59
CA ARG A 1041 13.08 -34.23 1.42
C ARG A 1041 13.92 -32.98 1.68
N ASP A 1042 13.46 -32.03 2.49
CA ASP A 1042 14.23 -30.82 2.85
C ASP A 1042 15.20 -31.00 4.03
N GLY A 1043 15.36 -32.24 4.50
CA GLY A 1043 16.27 -32.62 5.56
C GLY A 1043 15.80 -32.32 6.98
N ARG A 1044 14.56 -31.88 7.20
CA ARG A 1044 13.98 -31.76 8.55
C ARG A 1044 13.57 -33.13 9.10
N GLY A 1045 13.70 -33.31 10.41
CA GLY A 1045 13.21 -34.49 11.12
C GLY A 1045 11.72 -34.39 11.39
N ILE A 1046 11.01 -35.52 11.30
CA ILE A 1046 9.62 -35.65 11.71
C ILE A 1046 9.53 -36.74 12.77
N ILE A 1047 8.81 -36.45 13.85
CA ILE A 1047 8.45 -37.43 14.88
C ILE A 1047 6.94 -37.60 14.85
N VAL A 1048 6.47 -38.76 14.37
CA VAL A 1048 5.05 -39.12 14.34
C VAL A 1048 4.69 -39.98 15.55
N THR A 1049 3.73 -39.52 16.34
CA THR A 1049 3.21 -40.24 17.51
C THR A 1049 1.78 -39.83 17.80
N ASP A 1050 0.91 -40.77 18.18
CA ASP A 1050 -0.45 -40.49 18.69
C ASP A 1050 -1.27 -39.47 17.86
N GLY A 1051 -1.25 -39.58 16.53
CA GLY A 1051 -2.02 -38.71 15.62
C GLY A 1051 -1.47 -37.30 15.44
N ILE A 1052 -0.25 -37.04 15.91
CA ILE A 1052 0.50 -35.81 15.66
C ILE A 1052 1.85 -36.10 15.02
N ALA A 1053 2.34 -35.13 14.26
CA ALA A 1053 3.70 -35.12 13.72
C ALA A 1053 4.41 -33.84 14.11
N VAL A 1054 5.56 -33.97 14.77
CA VAL A 1054 6.40 -32.84 15.18
C VAL A 1054 7.53 -32.69 14.17
N GLU A 1055 7.58 -31.56 13.49
CA GLU A 1055 8.67 -31.21 12.57
C GLU A 1055 9.78 -30.51 13.34
N LEU A 1056 10.96 -31.13 13.37
CA LEU A 1056 12.15 -30.68 14.07
C LEU A 1056 13.23 -30.31 13.07
N ALA A 1057 13.74 -29.10 13.15
CA ALA A 1057 14.88 -28.64 12.36
C ALA A 1057 16.06 -28.27 13.27
N PRO A 1058 17.31 -28.48 12.85
CA PRO A 1058 18.48 -28.12 13.65
C PRO A 1058 18.65 -26.60 13.70
N VAL A 1059 19.02 -26.07 14.87
CA VAL A 1059 19.32 -24.64 15.08
C VAL A 1059 20.53 -24.47 16.01
N ALA A 1060 21.00 -23.24 16.18
CA ALA A 1060 22.02 -22.91 17.17
C ALA A 1060 21.54 -23.29 18.58
N LEU A 1061 22.43 -23.89 19.38
CA LEU A 1061 22.22 -24.19 20.79
C LEU A 1061 21.80 -22.93 21.57
N ASN A 1062 22.42 -21.79 21.24
CA ASN A 1062 22.04 -20.47 21.74
C ASN A 1062 21.59 -19.59 20.57
N LEU A 1063 20.34 -19.78 20.14
CA LEU A 1063 19.76 -19.07 19.00
C LEU A 1063 19.74 -17.55 19.23
N GLY A 1064 19.35 -17.09 20.42
CA GLY A 1064 19.35 -15.66 20.76
C GLY A 1064 20.74 -15.05 20.66
N GLY A 1065 21.74 -15.69 21.26
CA GLY A 1065 23.14 -15.25 21.17
C GLY A 1065 23.70 -15.31 19.75
N PHE A 1066 23.28 -16.28 18.92
CA PHE A 1066 23.71 -16.39 17.53
C PHE A 1066 23.18 -15.22 16.72
N THR A 1067 21.88 -14.92 16.86
CA THR A 1067 21.24 -13.76 16.25
C THR A 1067 21.96 -12.47 16.64
N THR A 1068 22.20 -12.25 17.94
CA THR A 1068 22.95 -11.08 18.41
C THR A 1068 24.35 -11.01 17.81
N ALA A 1069 25.09 -12.12 17.74
CA ALA A 1069 26.45 -12.13 17.19
C ALA A 1069 26.48 -11.80 15.67
N VAL A 1070 25.45 -12.19 14.93
CA VAL A 1070 25.29 -11.89 13.50
C VAL A 1070 24.88 -10.43 13.28
N GLU A 1071 23.93 -9.93 14.09
CA GLU A 1071 23.46 -8.54 14.03
C GLU A 1071 24.55 -7.56 14.47
N ASP A 1072 25.33 -7.90 15.50
CA ASP A 1072 26.52 -7.15 15.94
C ASP A 1072 27.60 -7.11 14.84
N ALA A 1073 27.64 -8.13 13.97
CA ALA A 1073 28.50 -8.14 12.78
C ALA A 1073 27.94 -7.29 11.62
N GLY A 1074 26.74 -6.72 11.77
CA GLY A 1074 26.10 -5.81 10.82
C GLY A 1074 25.30 -6.49 9.71
N PHE A 1075 24.90 -7.76 9.91
CA PHE A 1075 24.08 -8.50 8.94
C PHE A 1075 22.66 -8.63 9.44
N GLY A 1076 21.68 -8.36 8.57
CA GLY A 1076 20.27 -8.61 8.89
C GLY A 1076 20.02 -10.11 8.97
N PHE A 1077 19.53 -10.61 10.10
CA PHE A 1077 19.25 -12.03 10.32
C PHE A 1077 17.78 -12.36 10.01
N THR A 1078 17.55 -13.51 9.36
CA THR A 1078 16.22 -14.08 9.22
C THR A 1078 16.29 -15.59 9.41
N LEU A 1079 15.48 -16.12 10.33
CA LEU A 1079 15.21 -17.54 10.44
C LEU A 1079 13.96 -17.86 9.61
N ARG A 1080 14.09 -18.70 8.59
CA ARG A 1080 12.95 -19.10 7.73
C ARG A 1080 12.12 -20.19 8.40
N ASN A 1081 10.91 -20.43 7.91
CA ASN A 1081 9.97 -21.42 8.46
C ASN A 1081 10.49 -22.86 8.46
N ASN A 1082 11.52 -23.19 7.66
CA ASN A 1082 12.20 -24.48 7.69
C ASN A 1082 13.47 -24.49 8.55
N ALA A 1083 13.64 -23.48 9.40
CA ALA A 1083 14.83 -23.15 10.20
C ALA A 1083 16.14 -23.02 9.42
N THR A 1084 16.06 -22.66 8.14
CA THR A 1084 17.24 -22.18 7.41
C THR A 1084 17.49 -20.72 7.74
N ILE A 1085 18.75 -20.31 7.62
CA ILE A 1085 19.24 -18.98 7.96
C ILE A 1085 19.41 -18.19 6.67
N SER A 1086 18.87 -16.97 6.64
CA SER A 1086 19.21 -15.94 5.66
C SER A 1086 19.96 -14.82 6.34
N LEU A 1087 21.08 -14.38 5.78
CA LEU A 1087 21.73 -13.13 6.20
C LEU A 1087 21.73 -12.11 5.05
N ASP A 1088 21.28 -10.89 5.30
CA ASP A 1088 21.45 -9.77 4.36
C ASP A 1088 22.89 -9.26 4.40
N LEU A 1089 23.61 -9.40 3.30
CA LEU A 1089 25.00 -8.96 3.14
C LEU A 1089 25.10 -7.55 2.53
N GLY A 1090 23.95 -6.98 2.12
CA GLY A 1090 23.82 -5.70 1.44
C GLY A 1090 24.06 -5.77 -0.07
N GLY A 1091 23.51 -4.80 -0.81
CA GLY A 1091 23.64 -4.75 -2.27
C GLY A 1091 22.87 -5.84 -3.02
N GLY A 1092 21.88 -6.45 -2.36
CA GLY A 1092 21.08 -7.56 -2.88
C GLY A 1092 21.78 -8.94 -2.78
N GLU A 1093 22.96 -9.01 -2.17
CA GLU A 1093 23.62 -10.28 -1.85
C GLU A 1093 23.10 -10.84 -0.52
N ARG A 1094 22.91 -12.16 -0.46
CA ARG A 1094 22.43 -12.84 0.75
C ARG A 1094 23.16 -14.15 1.00
N PHE A 1095 23.30 -14.48 2.28
CA PHE A 1095 23.79 -15.77 2.76
C PHE A 1095 22.62 -16.72 2.98
N SER A 1096 22.75 -18.00 2.58
CA SER A 1096 21.77 -19.06 2.85
C SER A 1096 22.43 -20.31 3.42
N GLY A 1097 21.98 -20.78 4.59
CA GLY A 1097 22.49 -21.99 5.22
C GLY A 1097 21.52 -22.67 6.17
N ALA A 1098 21.87 -23.84 6.67
CA ALA A 1098 21.14 -24.60 7.68
C ALA A 1098 22.12 -25.14 8.73
N PHE A 1099 21.73 -25.20 10.00
CA PHE A 1099 22.54 -25.94 10.98
C PHE A 1099 22.56 -27.44 10.65
N ALA A 1100 23.62 -28.14 11.05
CA ALA A 1100 23.69 -29.61 11.03
C ALA A 1100 23.06 -30.20 12.29
N TYR A 1101 22.63 -31.47 12.25
CA TYR A 1101 22.26 -32.24 13.46
C TYR A 1101 23.51 -32.72 14.20
N ASP A 1102 24.33 -31.77 14.67
CA ASP A 1102 25.50 -32.11 15.46
C ASP A 1102 25.08 -32.71 16.80
N ASN A 1103 25.55 -33.94 17.08
CA ASN A 1103 25.37 -34.56 18.38
C ASN A 1103 26.28 -33.87 19.41
N LEU A 1104 25.65 -33.18 20.36
CA LEU A 1104 26.28 -32.40 21.44
C LEU A 1104 26.47 -33.23 22.71
N THR A 1105 26.48 -34.56 22.61
CA THR A 1105 26.75 -35.45 23.75
C THR A 1105 28.09 -35.11 24.39
N ASP A 1106 28.14 -35.20 25.71
CA ASP A 1106 29.29 -34.85 26.56
C ASP A 1106 29.71 -33.36 26.52
N GLN A 1107 28.95 -32.49 25.83
CA GLN A 1107 29.16 -31.04 25.83
C GLN A 1107 28.30 -30.33 26.88
N ASP A 1108 28.78 -29.20 27.40
CA ASP A 1108 27.97 -28.35 28.28
C ASP A 1108 26.93 -27.58 27.46
N VAL A 1109 25.67 -28.01 27.53
CA VAL A 1109 24.55 -27.38 26.80
C VAL A 1109 23.82 -26.30 27.59
N SER A 1110 24.25 -26.02 28.82
CA SER A 1110 23.50 -25.15 29.75
C SER A 1110 23.81 -23.65 29.57
N ASN A 1111 24.95 -23.29 28.97
CA ASN A 1111 25.31 -21.90 28.66
C ASN A 1111 26.42 -21.78 27.60
N CYS A 1112 26.06 -21.47 26.35
CA CYS A 1112 26.99 -21.29 25.23
C CYS A 1112 27.98 -20.11 25.44
N GLY A 1113 27.61 -19.07 26.22
CA GLY A 1113 28.41 -17.86 26.34
C GLY A 1113 28.56 -17.09 25.01
N ALA A 1114 29.67 -16.35 24.85
CA ALA A 1114 29.93 -15.56 23.63
C ALA A 1114 30.14 -16.48 22.41
N ILE A 1115 29.60 -16.08 21.25
CA ILE A 1115 29.68 -16.84 20.01
C ILE A 1115 30.78 -16.28 19.10
N SER A 1116 31.50 -17.17 18.43
CA SER A 1116 32.50 -16.83 17.41
C SER A 1116 32.39 -17.77 16.20
N PHE A 1117 32.90 -17.33 15.05
CA PHE A 1117 32.75 -18.06 13.79
C PHE A 1117 34.09 -18.60 13.27
N THR A 1118 34.05 -19.76 12.62
CA THR A 1118 35.17 -20.34 11.87
C THR A 1118 34.78 -20.46 10.41
N ASP A 1119 35.62 -19.92 9.52
CA ASP A 1119 35.39 -19.98 8.08
C ASP A 1119 35.48 -21.42 7.55
N PRO A 1120 34.69 -21.77 6.52
CA PRO A 1120 34.78 -23.07 5.87
C PRO A 1120 36.15 -23.26 5.21
N THR A 1121 36.62 -24.52 5.18
CA THR A 1121 37.90 -24.89 4.55
C THR A 1121 37.68 -26.01 3.53
N GLY A 1122 38.54 -26.06 2.50
CA GLY A 1122 38.46 -27.06 1.43
C GLY A 1122 37.59 -26.65 0.23
N PRO A 1123 37.35 -27.57 -0.72
CA PRO A 1123 36.54 -27.31 -1.92
C PRO A 1123 35.06 -27.07 -1.58
N ALA A 1124 34.39 -26.19 -2.33
CA ALA A 1124 33.00 -25.80 -2.10
C ALA A 1124 31.99 -26.95 -2.24
N ASN A 1125 32.35 -28.00 -3.00
CA ASN A 1125 31.57 -29.23 -3.18
C ASN A 1125 31.96 -30.37 -2.22
N SER A 1126 32.79 -30.10 -1.20
CA SER A 1126 33.19 -31.12 -0.21
C SER A 1126 32.26 -31.17 1.00
N ALA A 1127 32.06 -32.34 1.59
CA ALA A 1127 31.22 -32.52 2.78
C ALA A 1127 31.65 -31.65 3.99
N GLY A 1128 32.96 -31.34 4.09
CA GLY A 1128 33.54 -30.55 5.18
C GLY A 1128 33.45 -29.03 4.99
N TYR A 1129 32.96 -28.55 3.85
CA TYR A 1129 32.81 -27.13 3.59
C TYR A 1129 31.58 -26.57 4.33
N ALA A 1130 31.80 -26.14 5.58
CA ALA A 1130 30.80 -25.63 6.49
C ALA A 1130 31.38 -24.53 7.41
N TYR A 1131 30.55 -23.57 7.83
CA TYR A 1131 30.93 -22.61 8.86
C TYR A 1131 30.85 -23.26 10.25
N GLY A 1132 31.83 -22.99 11.11
CA GLY A 1132 31.78 -23.36 12.52
C GLY A 1132 31.18 -22.23 13.36
N VAL A 1133 30.22 -22.55 14.22
CA VAL A 1133 29.64 -21.67 15.24
C VAL A 1133 30.12 -22.17 16.60
N ASN A 1134 31.01 -21.40 17.23
CA ASN A 1134 31.72 -21.81 18.43
C ASN A 1134 31.24 -21.02 19.64
N CYS A 1135 30.75 -21.75 20.63
CA CYS A 1135 30.43 -21.28 21.96
C CYS A 1135 31.70 -21.08 22.80
N ALA A 1136 31.70 -20.08 23.69
CA ALA A 1136 32.80 -19.83 24.63
C ALA A 1136 33.04 -21.00 25.59
N ASN A 1137 32.02 -21.83 25.83
CA ASN A 1137 32.12 -23.03 26.66
C ASN A 1137 32.74 -24.24 25.92
N GLY A 1138 33.10 -24.10 24.65
CA GLY A 1138 33.77 -25.13 23.85
C GLY A 1138 32.87 -25.94 22.91
N VAL A 1139 31.54 -25.73 22.95
CA VAL A 1139 30.61 -26.36 21.99
C VAL A 1139 30.84 -25.75 20.59
N THR A 1140 30.91 -26.60 19.56
CA THR A 1140 30.95 -26.16 18.16
C THR A 1140 29.85 -26.85 17.37
N GLN A 1141 29.07 -26.06 16.62
CA GLN A 1141 28.08 -26.54 15.65
C GLN A 1141 28.45 -26.11 14.23
N LYS A 1142 28.02 -26.86 13.22
CA LYS A 1142 28.21 -26.54 11.81
C LYS A 1142 26.97 -25.86 11.23
N VAL A 1143 27.21 -24.88 10.36
CA VAL A 1143 26.23 -24.37 9.40
C VAL A 1143 26.65 -24.84 8.01
N GLN A 1144 25.80 -25.64 7.38
CA GLN A 1144 25.94 -26.14 6.01
C GLN A 1144 25.25 -25.20 5.01
N PRO A 1145 25.72 -25.12 3.76
CA PRO A 1145 25.01 -24.36 2.74
C PRO A 1145 23.70 -25.05 2.39
N PHE A 1146 22.67 -24.27 2.07
CA PHE A 1146 21.34 -24.78 1.77
C PHE A 1146 20.69 -23.97 0.65
N VAL A 1147 19.79 -24.61 -0.12
CA VAL A 1147 19.08 -23.91 -1.20
C VAL A 1147 18.21 -22.80 -0.65
N ASP A 1148 18.34 -21.65 -1.28
CA ASP A 1148 17.82 -20.40 -0.81
C ASP A 1148 16.36 -20.15 -1.20
N ASN A 1149 15.97 -20.60 -2.40
CA ASN A 1149 14.61 -20.47 -2.91
C ASN A 1149 13.71 -21.55 -2.26
N ALA A 1150 12.58 -21.12 -1.69
CA ALA A 1150 11.66 -21.99 -0.97
C ALA A 1150 10.97 -23.03 -1.87
N ASP A 1151 10.76 -22.69 -3.15
CA ASP A 1151 9.98 -23.48 -4.10
C ASP A 1151 10.85 -24.48 -4.88
N PHE A 1152 12.17 -24.52 -4.63
CA PHE A 1152 13.10 -25.40 -5.31
C PHE A 1152 12.69 -26.88 -5.28
N PHE A 1153 12.25 -27.39 -4.13
CA PHE A 1153 11.86 -28.80 -4.01
C PHE A 1153 10.57 -29.10 -4.79
N GLN A 1154 9.62 -28.15 -4.85
CA GLN A 1154 8.38 -28.29 -5.61
C GLN A 1154 8.64 -28.22 -7.11
N SER A 1155 9.50 -27.30 -7.54
CA SER A 1155 10.00 -27.20 -8.91
C SER A 1155 10.66 -28.50 -9.38
N MET A 1156 11.52 -29.12 -8.56
CA MET A 1156 12.12 -30.41 -8.88
C MET A 1156 11.08 -31.53 -8.96
N GLU A 1157 10.11 -31.53 -8.06
CA GLU A 1157 9.02 -32.51 -8.04
C GLU A 1157 8.13 -32.42 -9.29
N ALA A 1158 7.84 -31.21 -9.78
CA ALA A 1158 7.11 -31.01 -11.04
C ALA A 1158 7.87 -31.54 -12.26
N LEU A 1159 9.21 -31.60 -12.18
CA LEU A 1159 10.07 -32.27 -13.17
C LEU A 1159 10.19 -33.79 -12.96
N GLY A 1160 9.47 -34.36 -11.98
CA GLY A 1160 9.54 -35.78 -11.62
C GLY A 1160 10.79 -36.17 -10.83
N ILE A 1161 11.49 -35.19 -10.22
CA ILE A 1161 12.74 -35.40 -9.49
C ILE A 1161 12.50 -35.20 -7.99
N ALA A 1162 12.56 -36.29 -7.22
CA ALA A 1162 12.44 -36.25 -5.76
C ALA A 1162 13.76 -35.77 -5.11
N ALA A 1163 14.02 -34.46 -5.15
CA ALA A 1163 15.21 -33.84 -4.58
C ALA A 1163 15.29 -34.05 -3.05
N ARG A 1164 16.47 -34.42 -2.53
CA ARG A 1164 16.66 -34.72 -1.10
C ARG A 1164 17.88 -34.01 -0.52
N ALA A 1165 17.66 -33.16 0.49
CA ALA A 1165 18.70 -32.46 1.22
C ALA A 1165 19.12 -33.22 2.48
N ASN A 1166 20.42 -33.30 2.70
CA ASN A 1166 21.03 -33.80 3.92
C ASN A 1166 21.65 -32.61 4.68
N ARG A 1167 21.05 -32.25 5.83
CA ARG A 1167 21.48 -31.10 6.62
C ARG A 1167 22.79 -31.32 7.39
N ASP A 1168 23.27 -32.55 7.52
CA ASP A 1168 24.52 -32.84 8.25
C ASP A 1168 25.76 -32.52 7.43
N ASN A 1169 25.66 -32.75 6.12
CA ASN A 1169 26.75 -32.56 5.16
C ASN A 1169 26.43 -31.54 4.04
N GLY A 1170 25.22 -30.99 3.99
CA GLY A 1170 24.78 -29.95 3.05
C GLY A 1170 24.60 -30.40 1.61
N PHE A 1171 24.55 -31.71 1.33
CA PHE A 1171 24.30 -32.22 -0.02
C PHE A 1171 22.81 -32.29 -0.34
N ILE A 1172 22.50 -31.97 -1.60
CA ILE A 1172 21.21 -32.19 -2.24
C ILE A 1172 21.40 -33.27 -3.28
N THR A 1173 20.72 -34.39 -3.10
CA THR A 1173 20.72 -35.51 -4.04
C THR A 1173 19.54 -35.35 -4.98
N LEU A 1174 19.82 -35.32 -6.27
CA LEU A 1174 18.82 -35.31 -7.34
C LEU A 1174 18.86 -36.70 -8.00
N PRO A 1175 17.88 -37.59 -7.71
CA PRO A 1175 17.86 -38.94 -8.26
C PRO A 1175 17.99 -38.94 -9.78
N GLY A 1176 18.90 -39.76 -10.32
CA GLY A 1176 19.18 -39.84 -11.76
C GLY A 1176 20.04 -38.71 -12.33
N ILE A 1177 20.36 -37.66 -11.56
CA ILE A 1177 21.18 -36.52 -12.00
C ILE A 1177 22.52 -36.49 -11.27
N GLY A 1178 22.53 -36.56 -9.94
CA GLY A 1178 23.76 -36.54 -9.15
C GLY A 1178 23.60 -35.90 -7.77
N ARG A 1179 24.74 -35.61 -7.12
CA ARG A 1179 24.81 -34.97 -5.81
C ARG A 1179 25.40 -33.57 -5.93
N PHE A 1180 24.77 -32.61 -5.27
CA PHE A 1180 25.11 -31.20 -5.38
C PHE A 1180 25.24 -30.54 -4.02
N LYS A 1181 26.14 -29.58 -3.87
CA LYS A 1181 26.28 -28.77 -2.66
C LYS A 1181 26.01 -27.31 -3.00
N ALA A 1182 25.05 -26.71 -2.31
CA ALA A 1182 24.70 -25.32 -2.56
C ALA A 1182 25.86 -24.37 -2.21
N SER A 1183 25.90 -23.22 -2.90
CA SER A 1183 26.67 -22.06 -2.48
C SER A 1183 26.00 -21.41 -1.28
N PHE A 1184 26.79 -20.94 -0.30
CA PHE A 1184 26.27 -20.07 0.76
C PHE A 1184 25.74 -18.75 0.24
N PHE A 1185 26.19 -18.30 -0.93
CA PHE A 1185 25.90 -16.96 -1.44
C PHE A 1185 24.90 -17.01 -2.58
N VAL A 1186 23.90 -16.14 -2.47
CA VAL A 1186 22.96 -15.82 -3.54
C VAL A 1186 23.23 -14.38 -3.98
N THR A 1187 23.40 -14.21 -5.29
CA THR A 1187 23.78 -12.94 -5.90
C THR A 1187 22.62 -12.33 -6.68
N PRO A 1188 22.55 -10.99 -6.79
CA PRO A 1188 21.63 -10.34 -7.70
C PRO A 1188 21.79 -10.83 -9.14
N LEU A 1189 20.69 -10.85 -9.90
CA LEU A 1189 20.71 -11.27 -11.30
C LEU A 1189 21.49 -10.26 -12.16
N SER A 1190 22.42 -10.77 -12.98
CA SER A 1190 22.97 -10.01 -14.11
C SER A 1190 21.92 -9.84 -15.23
N GLU A 1191 22.14 -8.88 -16.14
CA GLU A 1191 21.25 -8.66 -17.29
C GLU A 1191 21.03 -9.93 -18.12
N ALA A 1192 22.09 -10.71 -18.35
CA ALA A 1192 22.01 -11.98 -19.08
C ALA A 1192 21.18 -13.05 -18.34
N GLU A 1193 21.27 -13.09 -17.01
CA GLU A 1193 20.49 -14.01 -16.19
C GLU A 1193 19.02 -13.60 -16.11
N GLN A 1194 18.71 -12.30 -16.12
CA GLN A 1194 17.32 -11.82 -16.21
C GLN A 1194 16.67 -12.26 -17.53
N VAL A 1195 17.38 -12.13 -18.65
CA VAL A 1195 16.89 -12.60 -19.96
C VAL A 1195 16.73 -14.12 -19.98
N PHE A 1196 17.72 -14.85 -19.47
CA PHE A 1196 17.63 -16.32 -19.40
C PHE A 1196 16.45 -16.78 -18.52
N HIS A 1197 16.27 -16.15 -17.36
CA HIS A 1197 15.16 -16.43 -16.44
C HIS A 1197 13.81 -16.16 -17.09
N ALA A 1198 13.65 -15.02 -17.76
CA ALA A 1198 12.39 -14.66 -18.43
C ALA A 1198 11.96 -15.70 -19.48
N ILE A 1199 12.93 -16.34 -20.15
CA ILE A 1199 12.70 -17.33 -21.22
C ILE A 1199 12.51 -18.75 -20.66
N ASN A 1200 13.22 -19.12 -19.59
CA ASN A 1200 13.38 -20.52 -19.17
C ASN A 1200 12.82 -20.84 -17.77
N LYS A 1201 12.13 -19.90 -17.12
CA LYS A 1201 11.50 -20.16 -15.81
C LYS A 1201 10.37 -21.19 -15.94
N ASP A 1202 10.24 -22.04 -14.93
CA ASP A 1202 9.10 -22.93 -14.77
C ASP A 1202 7.90 -22.23 -14.11
N GLU A 1203 6.86 -23.00 -13.78
CA GLU A 1203 5.65 -22.51 -13.10
C GLU A 1203 5.92 -21.94 -11.69
N PHE A 1204 7.03 -22.32 -11.05
CA PHE A 1204 7.49 -21.81 -9.76
C PHE A 1204 8.42 -20.60 -9.90
N GLY A 1205 8.65 -20.13 -11.14
CA GLY A 1205 9.51 -18.99 -11.41
C GLY A 1205 11.00 -19.29 -11.24
N ILE A 1206 11.43 -20.54 -11.42
CA ILE A 1206 12.83 -20.97 -11.32
C ILE A 1206 13.34 -21.41 -12.69
N ALA A 1207 14.53 -20.95 -13.07
CA ALA A 1207 15.24 -21.40 -14.26
C ALA A 1207 16.55 -22.08 -13.88
N TYR A 1208 16.91 -23.14 -14.61
CA TYR A 1208 18.12 -23.94 -14.37
C TYR A 1208 19.11 -23.80 -15.51
N GLN A 1209 20.35 -23.43 -15.20
CA GLN A 1209 21.43 -23.33 -16.18
C GLN A 1209 22.59 -24.25 -15.80
N THR A 1210 22.95 -25.17 -16.69
CA THR A 1210 24.09 -26.10 -16.49
C THR A 1210 25.41 -25.46 -16.90
N MET A 1211 26.45 -25.60 -16.09
CA MET A 1211 27.80 -25.12 -16.38
C MET A 1211 28.82 -25.76 -15.45
N ASP A 1212 30.10 -25.80 -15.82
CA ASP A 1212 31.20 -26.15 -14.89
C ASP A 1212 31.80 -24.83 -14.36
N LEU A 1213 31.39 -24.41 -13.16
CA LEU A 1213 31.74 -23.12 -12.55
C LEU A 1213 32.96 -23.19 -11.65
N ASN A 1214 33.24 -24.35 -11.07
CA ASN A 1214 34.40 -24.56 -10.20
C ASN A 1214 35.62 -25.17 -10.94
N GLY A 1215 35.45 -25.58 -12.21
CA GLY A 1215 36.49 -26.11 -13.08
C GLY A 1215 36.93 -27.54 -12.75
N ASP A 1216 36.09 -28.31 -12.07
CA ASP A 1216 36.39 -29.69 -11.67
C ASP A 1216 35.94 -30.75 -12.71
N GLY A 1217 35.29 -30.31 -13.80
CA GLY A 1217 34.80 -31.18 -14.86
C GLY A 1217 33.48 -31.88 -14.54
N ILE A 1218 32.83 -31.53 -13.43
CA ILE A 1218 31.48 -31.98 -13.05
C ILE A 1218 30.49 -30.86 -13.39
N VAL A 1219 29.29 -31.24 -13.83
CA VAL A 1219 28.24 -30.26 -14.13
C VAL A 1219 27.75 -29.63 -12.83
N ASP A 1220 27.80 -28.31 -12.74
CA ASP A 1220 27.12 -27.48 -11.75
C ASP A 1220 25.79 -26.95 -12.31
N TYR A 1221 24.88 -26.59 -11.41
CA TYR A 1221 23.63 -25.91 -11.76
C TYR A 1221 23.60 -24.52 -11.16
N LYS A 1222 23.27 -23.53 -11.97
CA LYS A 1222 22.85 -22.22 -11.48
C LYS A 1222 21.33 -22.19 -11.41
N VAL A 1223 20.80 -22.02 -10.20
CA VAL A 1223 19.38 -21.88 -9.88
C VAL A 1223 19.06 -20.39 -9.90
N ILE A 1224 18.26 -19.96 -10.86
CA ILE A 1224 17.97 -18.56 -11.14
C ILE A 1224 16.50 -18.28 -10.83
N SER A 1225 16.23 -17.33 -9.95
CA SER A 1225 14.87 -16.89 -9.61
C SER A 1225 14.78 -15.37 -9.63
N ALA A 1226 13.58 -14.82 -9.55
CA ALA A 1226 13.37 -13.36 -9.49
C ALA A 1226 14.17 -12.67 -8.36
N ASN A 1227 14.47 -13.41 -7.28
CA ASN A 1227 15.14 -12.91 -6.08
C ASN A 1227 16.68 -13.08 -6.09
N GLY A 1228 17.25 -13.66 -7.15
CA GLY A 1228 18.69 -13.87 -7.29
C GLY A 1228 19.07 -15.24 -7.86
N ALA A 1229 20.38 -15.43 -8.04
CA ALA A 1229 20.98 -16.66 -8.55
C ALA A 1229 21.84 -17.34 -7.47
N GLN A 1230 21.68 -18.66 -7.33
CA GLN A 1230 22.47 -19.51 -6.43
C GLN A 1230 23.09 -20.65 -7.22
N ILE A 1231 24.33 -21.01 -6.89
CA ILE A 1231 25.05 -22.12 -7.52
C ILE A 1231 24.86 -23.39 -6.69
N LEU A 1232 24.65 -24.52 -7.37
CA LEU A 1232 24.68 -25.88 -6.86
C LEU A 1232 25.89 -26.59 -7.46
N TYR A 1233 26.95 -26.76 -6.67
CA TYR A 1233 28.19 -27.38 -7.13
C TYR A 1233 28.04 -28.89 -7.20
N GLY A 1234 28.31 -29.48 -8.36
CA GLY A 1234 28.34 -30.92 -8.55
C GLY A 1234 29.43 -31.58 -7.70
N ALA A 1235 29.15 -32.76 -7.18
CA ALA A 1235 30.11 -33.59 -6.47
C ALA A 1235 30.18 -34.98 -7.08
N ALA A 1236 31.39 -35.55 -7.13
CA ALA A 1236 31.56 -36.94 -7.51
C ALA A 1236 30.95 -37.85 -6.43
N ASP A 1237 30.29 -38.93 -6.87
CA ASP A 1237 29.62 -39.89 -6.00
C ASP A 1237 30.55 -40.54 -4.96
#